data_AF-A0A1I6HKJ2-F1
#
_entry.id   AF-A0A1I6HKJ2-F1
#
_cell.length_a   1.000
_cell.length_b   1.000
_cell.length_c   1.000
_cell.angle_alpha   90.00
_cell.angle_beta   90.00
_cell.angle_gamma   90.00
#
_symmetry.space_group_name_H-M   'P 1'
#
loop_
_entity.id
_entity.type
_entity.pdbx_description
1 polymer ?
#
loop_
_entity_poly.entity_id
_entity_poly.type
_entity_poly.pdbx_seq_one_letter_code
_entity_poly.pdbx_strand_id
1 'polypeptide(L)'
;MMNRMEVPKSGIKSIIQLLLLFVVVVGNAQEKQTYRIGMMVDSRTAETSVLFNQLESEVKAVVGEDAIIEFPPEYILSNNFRVAQAKANYQQLLEGEVDIILALGSASDIVFQEEAEFPKPTVLFGVLNTDLSKLNLEQQTSGVENFSYLMGVQSFDADLTTLKELTDFERVGIAIERGIAESVPLEQTYDRVLARLEADYGIIPFESVEDIIAGIEGYDALYLAGGFSLEDAQIQRLSDALLQTGLPSFTSTGAGDVALGMMATNSNSNNIDQIIRRIALTIEAYVTGSNLADQRVFVDFEQRLTANFNTMQRLGVPIRYSLIARTDFVGEFQNQLSQKNYSLLDVINDNLERNLGLQAQLRDVELSSQDVKTAVSNYYPSVTANATFTNIDDRVAMPGISPEFSTDGNIQLNQTIFSEAANANISVQKNLQRAEQEIYNAAALDAILQASNLYFNALVSKVNARIQSQNLQLTKENLRIATQNYEAGQSGKSDMLRFQSQMAQNTQSMIEAVNQLEQSFIAINQLLNNPINYELDIIDARLGEGVFESYNYEELADLLDNPQLMEPFVAFLIEEAKNNSPELAALYYNLKAVERNFNFNTLGRLLPTVALQANYNQNFNQWGVASIDPDPDNNYNVGVNLSIPILNQFRTNINRQTARIQLDQLELNKQNTELAIESNISTAVLNVINQISNIRLSEVSVRAAEEALELVQTSYAEGAVSIIQLIDAQNNYLQAQLAQASATYNFLLNTIQLERFMGYNFLLHTPEENAAFRQRFVTFLAEN
;
A
#
# COMPACT_ATOMS: atom_id res chain seq x y z
N MET A 1 -15.78 -94.77 8.33
CA MET A 1 -17.00 -95.43 8.85
C MET A 1 -18.18 -94.49 8.66
N MET A 2 -19.25 -95.01 8.09
CA MET A 2 -20.45 -94.34 7.58
C MET A 2 -21.35 -93.73 8.66
N ASN A 3 -22.01 -92.60 8.34
CA ASN A 3 -23.48 -92.36 8.24
C ASN A 3 -23.75 -90.85 8.34
N ARG A 4 -24.33 -90.12 7.37
CA ARG A 4 -25.64 -90.15 6.67
C ARG A 4 -26.89 -89.98 7.56
N MET A 5 -27.58 -88.85 7.37
CA MET A 5 -29.05 -88.63 7.29
C MET A 5 -29.28 -87.15 6.87
N GLU A 6 -29.62 -86.84 5.60
CA GLU A 6 -30.98 -86.60 5.01
C GLU A 6 -31.64 -85.28 5.46
N VAL A 7 -32.05 -84.36 4.56
CA VAL A 7 -33.34 -84.35 3.79
C VAL A 7 -33.25 -83.33 2.61
N PRO A 8 -34.07 -83.43 1.53
CA PRO A 8 -33.70 -83.09 0.16
C PRO A 8 -34.22 -81.75 -0.41
N LYS A 9 -33.58 -81.35 -1.51
CA LYS A 9 -33.89 -80.21 -2.38
C LYS A 9 -35.25 -80.36 -3.09
N SER A 10 -36.23 -79.55 -2.69
CA SER A 10 -37.31 -79.09 -3.57
C SER A 10 -37.65 -77.64 -3.20
N GLY A 11 -37.58 -76.72 -4.17
CA GLY A 11 -37.90 -75.31 -3.91
C GLY A 11 -37.33 -74.25 -4.86
N ILE A 12 -36.46 -74.60 -5.83
CA ILE A 12 -35.85 -73.63 -6.77
C ILE A 12 -36.75 -73.37 -8.02
N LYS A 13 -38.07 -73.53 -7.89
CA LYS A 13 -39.02 -73.19 -8.97
C LYS A 13 -40.15 -72.23 -8.58
N SER A 14 -40.21 -71.74 -7.33
CA SER A 14 -41.24 -70.79 -6.88
C SER A 14 -40.78 -69.36 -6.60
N ILE A 15 -39.49 -69.04 -6.71
CA ILE A 15 -39.01 -67.64 -6.56
C ILE A 15 -38.88 -66.92 -7.91
N ILE A 16 -38.73 -67.66 -9.02
CA ILE A 16 -38.64 -67.09 -10.37
C ILE A 16 -40.03 -66.71 -10.93
N GLN A 17 -41.12 -67.25 -10.37
CA GLN A 17 -42.49 -66.87 -10.77
C GLN A 17 -43.10 -65.71 -9.98
N LEU A 18 -42.47 -65.27 -8.88
CA LEU A 18 -42.88 -64.06 -8.15
C LEU A 18 -42.18 -62.79 -8.67
N LEU A 19 -41.10 -62.95 -9.45
CA LEU A 19 -40.34 -61.87 -10.08
C LEU A 19 -40.82 -61.52 -11.51
N LEU A 20 -41.79 -62.26 -12.04
CA LEU A 20 -42.34 -62.11 -13.39
C LEU A 20 -43.77 -61.55 -13.43
N LEU A 21 -44.29 -61.10 -12.28
CA LEU A 21 -45.65 -60.57 -12.12
C LEU A 21 -45.69 -59.22 -11.40
N PHE A 22 -44.58 -58.49 -11.38
CA PHE A 22 -44.59 -57.03 -11.23
C PHE A 22 -44.26 -56.42 -12.59
N VAL A 23 -45.33 -56.18 -13.33
CA VAL A 23 -45.50 -55.07 -14.26
C VAL A 23 -44.35 -54.89 -15.27
N VAL A 24 -44.61 -55.40 -16.47
CA VAL A 24 -44.29 -54.71 -17.72
C VAL A 24 -44.68 -53.23 -17.56
N VAL A 25 -43.79 -52.41 -17.03
CA VAL A 25 -43.66 -51.03 -17.49
C VAL A 25 -42.78 -51.20 -18.71
N VAL A 26 -43.41 -51.27 -19.88
CA VAL A 26 -42.77 -50.72 -21.05
C VAL A 26 -42.35 -49.33 -20.61
N GLY A 27 -41.06 -49.16 -20.33
CA GLY A 27 -40.47 -47.84 -20.36
C GLY A 27 -40.74 -47.38 -21.77
N ASN A 28 -41.84 -46.64 -21.96
CA ASN A 28 -41.85 -45.62 -22.97
C ASN A 28 -40.58 -44.84 -22.64
N ALA A 29 -39.52 -45.03 -23.43
CA ALA A 29 -38.67 -43.90 -23.70
C ALA A 29 -39.67 -42.86 -24.20
N GLN A 30 -40.09 -41.94 -23.31
CA GLN A 30 -40.73 -40.72 -23.78
C GLN A 30 -39.73 -40.20 -24.80
N GLU A 31 -40.11 -40.22 -26.07
CA GLU A 31 -39.42 -39.43 -27.07
C GLU A 31 -39.37 -38.04 -26.47
N LYS A 32 -38.17 -37.61 -26.07
CA LYS A 32 -37.98 -36.29 -25.48
C LYS A 32 -38.51 -35.31 -26.51
N GLN A 33 -39.55 -34.58 -26.13
CA GLN A 33 -40.14 -33.59 -27.00
C GLN A 33 -39.04 -32.59 -27.38
N THR A 34 -38.93 -32.29 -28.67
CA THR A 34 -37.99 -31.28 -29.15
C THR A 34 -38.66 -29.92 -29.07
N TYR A 35 -38.01 -28.97 -28.41
CA TYR A 35 -38.44 -27.58 -28.35
C TYR A 35 -37.42 -26.72 -29.09
N ARG A 36 -37.90 -25.98 -30.10
CA ARG A 36 -37.13 -24.99 -30.84
C ARG A 36 -37.30 -23.63 -30.19
N ILE A 37 -36.21 -23.07 -29.70
CA ILE A 37 -36.19 -21.76 -29.06
C ILE A 37 -35.75 -20.72 -30.08
N GLY A 38 -36.66 -19.80 -30.40
CA GLY A 38 -36.35 -18.61 -31.19
C GLY A 38 -35.93 -17.48 -30.25
N MET A 39 -34.88 -16.76 -30.59
CA MET A 39 -34.31 -15.73 -29.73
C MET A 39 -34.27 -14.38 -30.45
N MET A 40 -34.65 -13.33 -29.76
CA MET A 40 -34.53 -11.95 -30.26
C MET A 40 -33.68 -11.13 -29.30
N VAL A 41 -32.65 -10.47 -29.81
CA VAL A 41 -31.62 -9.78 -29.03
C VAL A 41 -31.36 -8.39 -29.59
N ASP A 42 -30.98 -7.41 -28.77
CA ASP A 42 -30.75 -6.05 -29.28
C ASP A 42 -29.46 -5.90 -30.09
N SER A 43 -28.44 -6.71 -29.81
CA SER A 43 -27.14 -6.67 -30.47
C SER A 43 -26.51 -8.06 -30.55
N ARG A 44 -25.69 -8.28 -31.59
CA ARG A 44 -24.83 -9.45 -31.79
C ARG A 44 -23.39 -8.98 -32.03
N THR A 45 -22.74 -8.61 -30.94
CA THR A 45 -21.30 -8.33 -30.82
C THR A 45 -20.55 -9.58 -30.34
N ALA A 46 -19.22 -9.52 -30.28
CA ALA A 46 -18.42 -10.62 -29.73
C ALA A 46 -18.83 -10.93 -28.28
N GLU A 47 -18.95 -9.90 -27.44
CA GLU A 47 -19.31 -9.98 -26.03
C GLU A 47 -20.71 -10.55 -25.82
N THR A 48 -21.71 -10.00 -26.51
CA THR A 48 -23.09 -10.51 -26.40
C THR A 48 -23.21 -11.94 -26.94
N SER A 49 -22.41 -12.32 -27.94
CA SER A 49 -22.38 -13.71 -28.44
C SER A 49 -21.83 -14.70 -27.41
N VAL A 50 -20.83 -14.32 -26.59
CA VAL A 50 -20.33 -15.17 -25.50
C VAL A 50 -21.43 -15.44 -24.49
N LEU A 51 -22.16 -14.39 -24.07
CA LEU A 51 -23.28 -14.51 -23.14
C LEU A 51 -24.40 -15.40 -23.71
N PHE A 52 -24.74 -15.26 -24.99
CA PHE A 52 -25.76 -16.09 -25.63
C PHE A 52 -25.34 -17.56 -25.72
N ASN A 53 -24.06 -17.86 -25.98
CA ASN A 53 -23.55 -19.23 -26.00
C ASN A 53 -23.58 -19.85 -24.59
N GLN A 54 -23.27 -19.07 -23.56
CA GLN A 54 -23.37 -19.49 -22.17
C GLN A 54 -24.83 -19.78 -21.79
N LEU A 55 -25.75 -18.89 -22.16
CA LEU A 55 -27.19 -19.08 -21.97
C LEU A 55 -27.70 -20.34 -22.67
N GLU A 56 -27.33 -20.56 -23.94
CA GLU A 56 -27.70 -21.76 -24.68
C GLU A 56 -27.17 -23.04 -24.00
N SER A 57 -25.92 -22.99 -23.52
CA SER A 57 -25.30 -24.11 -22.80
C SER A 57 -26.01 -24.39 -21.48
N GLU A 58 -26.34 -23.36 -20.71
CA GLU A 58 -27.05 -23.49 -19.44
C GLU A 58 -28.47 -24.04 -19.63
N VAL A 59 -29.23 -23.49 -20.60
CA VAL A 59 -30.57 -23.99 -20.90
C VAL A 59 -30.52 -25.46 -21.31
N LYS A 60 -29.56 -25.87 -22.15
CA LYS A 60 -29.37 -27.28 -22.52
C LYS A 60 -28.96 -28.16 -21.33
N ALA A 61 -28.15 -27.63 -20.41
CA ALA A 61 -27.71 -28.37 -19.23
C ALA A 61 -28.86 -28.58 -18.23
N VAL A 62 -29.66 -27.54 -17.97
CA VAL A 62 -30.79 -27.59 -17.03
C VAL A 62 -31.95 -28.40 -17.58
N VAL A 63 -32.35 -28.15 -18.83
CA VAL A 63 -33.55 -28.76 -19.44
C VAL A 63 -33.25 -30.11 -20.11
N GLY A 64 -31.98 -30.39 -20.41
CA GLY A 64 -31.55 -31.53 -21.24
C GLY A 64 -31.90 -32.90 -20.67
N GLU A 65 -32.19 -33.02 -19.37
CA GLU A 65 -32.73 -34.24 -18.78
C GLU A 65 -34.20 -34.49 -19.16
N ASP A 66 -34.99 -33.44 -19.38
CA ASP A 66 -36.43 -33.50 -19.64
C ASP A 66 -36.82 -33.38 -21.13
N ALA A 67 -36.08 -32.60 -21.92
CA ALA A 67 -36.39 -32.35 -23.33
C ALA A 67 -35.15 -32.16 -24.23
N ILE A 68 -35.35 -32.16 -25.55
CA ILE A 68 -34.30 -31.78 -26.51
C ILE A 68 -34.48 -30.31 -26.86
N ILE A 69 -33.46 -29.49 -26.59
CA ILE A 69 -33.47 -28.05 -26.87
C ILE A 69 -32.63 -27.73 -28.10
N GLU A 70 -33.25 -27.08 -29.08
CA GLU A 70 -32.59 -26.55 -30.28
C GLU A 70 -32.71 -25.03 -30.33
N PHE A 71 -31.60 -24.36 -30.70
CA PHE A 71 -31.58 -22.93 -31.02
C PHE A 71 -31.25 -22.76 -32.50
N PRO A 72 -32.24 -22.80 -33.42
CA PRO A 72 -31.98 -22.73 -34.85
C PRO A 72 -31.38 -21.36 -35.22
N PRO A 73 -30.21 -21.30 -35.90
CA PRO A 73 -29.52 -20.04 -36.18
C PRO A 73 -30.36 -19.00 -36.93
N GLU A 74 -31.29 -19.45 -37.78
CA GLU A 74 -32.23 -18.63 -38.55
C GLU A 74 -33.31 -17.95 -37.69
N TYR A 75 -33.56 -18.43 -36.48
CA TYR A 75 -34.51 -17.85 -35.52
C TYR A 75 -33.81 -17.11 -34.38
N ILE A 76 -32.52 -16.81 -34.51
CA ILE A 76 -31.81 -15.90 -33.61
C ILE A 76 -31.66 -14.54 -34.33
N LEU A 77 -32.55 -13.60 -33.99
CA LEU A 77 -32.75 -12.34 -34.69
C LEU A 77 -32.20 -11.15 -33.88
N SER A 78 -31.60 -10.18 -34.57
CA SER A 78 -31.13 -8.93 -33.95
C SER A 78 -32.15 -7.81 -34.14
N ASN A 79 -32.47 -7.07 -33.07
CA ASN A 79 -33.35 -5.91 -33.08
C ASN A 79 -32.59 -4.61 -33.38
N ASN A 80 -31.26 -4.58 -33.20
CA ASN A 80 -30.41 -3.39 -33.36
C ASN A 80 -30.92 -2.18 -32.56
N PHE A 81 -31.42 -2.41 -31.35
CA PHE A 81 -32.04 -1.40 -30.48
C PHE A 81 -33.23 -0.63 -31.10
N ARG A 82 -33.88 -1.19 -32.13
CA ARG A 82 -35.03 -0.55 -32.81
C ARG A 82 -36.33 -1.28 -32.49
N VAL A 83 -37.26 -0.60 -31.83
CA VAL A 83 -38.58 -1.15 -31.45
C VAL A 83 -39.36 -1.68 -32.66
N ALA A 84 -39.36 -0.95 -33.78
CA ALA A 84 -40.01 -1.40 -35.00
C ALA A 84 -39.42 -2.71 -35.55
N GLN A 85 -38.10 -2.90 -35.42
CA GLN A 85 -37.42 -4.12 -35.84
C GLN A 85 -37.69 -5.27 -34.85
N ALA A 86 -37.69 -5.00 -33.55
CA ALA A 86 -38.11 -5.96 -32.53
C ALA A 86 -39.54 -6.47 -32.80
N LYS A 87 -40.48 -5.58 -33.12
CA LYS A 87 -41.85 -5.97 -33.46
C LYS A 87 -41.92 -6.84 -34.72
N ALA A 88 -41.14 -6.52 -35.76
CA ALA A 88 -41.05 -7.35 -36.96
C ALA A 88 -40.44 -8.74 -36.68
N ASN A 89 -39.36 -8.79 -35.87
CA ASN A 89 -38.72 -10.02 -35.44
C ASN A 89 -39.69 -10.90 -34.63
N TYR A 90 -40.46 -10.31 -33.71
CA TYR A 90 -41.46 -11.05 -32.93
C TYR A 90 -42.51 -11.71 -33.84
N GLN A 91 -43.04 -10.97 -34.83
CA GLN A 91 -43.99 -11.53 -35.81
C GLN A 91 -43.37 -12.66 -36.64
N GLN A 92 -42.10 -12.53 -37.06
CA GLN A 92 -41.38 -13.60 -37.75
C GLN A 92 -41.26 -14.88 -36.89
N LEU A 93 -41.01 -14.74 -35.58
CA LEU A 93 -40.92 -15.89 -34.66
C LEU A 93 -42.30 -16.53 -34.40
N LEU A 94 -43.37 -15.73 -34.38
CA LEU A 94 -44.75 -16.25 -34.30
C LEU A 94 -45.13 -17.07 -35.54
N GLU A 95 -44.74 -16.62 -36.73
CA GLU A 95 -45.01 -17.32 -38.00
C GLU A 95 -44.08 -18.53 -38.25
N GLY A 96 -42.90 -18.55 -37.64
CA GLY A 96 -41.89 -19.60 -37.80
C GLY A 96 -42.16 -20.89 -37.02
N GLU A 97 -41.35 -21.93 -37.27
CA GLU A 97 -41.37 -23.21 -36.54
C GLU A 97 -40.60 -23.11 -35.21
N VAL A 98 -41.06 -22.21 -34.34
CA VAL A 98 -40.53 -21.94 -32.99
C VAL A 98 -41.56 -22.31 -31.94
N ASP A 99 -41.14 -23.01 -30.89
CA ASP A 99 -41.99 -23.46 -29.78
C ASP A 99 -41.95 -22.50 -28.57
N ILE A 100 -40.79 -21.88 -28.31
CA ILE A 100 -40.58 -20.92 -27.21
C ILE A 100 -39.84 -19.71 -27.78
N ILE A 101 -40.30 -18.50 -27.43
CA ILE A 101 -39.65 -17.24 -27.80
C ILE A 101 -38.90 -16.72 -26.58
N LEU A 102 -37.59 -16.51 -26.74
CA LEU A 102 -36.75 -15.87 -25.73
C LEU A 102 -36.40 -14.46 -26.20
N ALA A 103 -36.92 -13.48 -25.49
CA ALA A 103 -36.73 -12.08 -25.82
C ALA A 103 -35.73 -11.44 -24.87
N LEU A 104 -34.57 -11.01 -25.39
CA LEU A 104 -33.50 -10.38 -24.62
C LEU A 104 -33.33 -8.93 -25.08
N GLY A 105 -33.25 -8.00 -24.13
CA GLY A 105 -32.91 -6.60 -24.41
C GLY A 105 -34.07 -5.60 -24.32
N SER A 106 -33.68 -4.33 -24.31
CA SER A 106 -34.53 -3.14 -24.16
C SER A 106 -35.54 -2.91 -25.28
N ALA A 107 -35.20 -3.17 -26.55
CA ALA A 107 -36.17 -2.95 -27.64
C ALA A 107 -37.29 -4.00 -27.60
N SER A 108 -36.97 -5.24 -27.21
CA SER A 108 -37.94 -6.29 -26.95
C SER A 108 -38.87 -5.91 -25.79
N ASP A 109 -38.31 -5.40 -24.69
CA ASP A 109 -39.09 -4.96 -23.52
C ASP A 109 -40.19 -3.94 -23.91
N ILE A 110 -39.82 -2.90 -24.67
CA ILE A 110 -40.78 -1.89 -25.12
C ILE A 110 -41.92 -2.50 -25.95
N VAL A 111 -41.61 -3.47 -26.82
CA VAL A 111 -42.64 -4.16 -27.63
C VAL A 111 -43.61 -4.91 -26.71
N PHE A 112 -43.10 -5.69 -25.76
CA PHE A 112 -43.92 -6.55 -24.93
C PHE A 112 -44.71 -5.83 -23.82
N GLN A 113 -44.34 -4.60 -23.48
CA GLN A 113 -45.17 -3.73 -22.62
C GLN A 113 -46.48 -3.29 -23.30
N GLU A 114 -46.55 -3.32 -24.63
CA GLU A 114 -47.75 -2.98 -25.41
C GLU A 114 -48.56 -4.20 -25.86
N GLU A 115 -48.03 -5.41 -25.70
CA GLU A 115 -48.69 -6.66 -26.09
C GLU A 115 -49.49 -7.26 -24.92
N ALA A 116 -50.73 -7.68 -25.20
CA ALA A 116 -51.65 -8.21 -24.20
C ALA A 116 -51.86 -9.73 -24.27
N GLU A 117 -51.55 -10.34 -25.42
CA GLU A 117 -51.76 -11.76 -25.68
C GLU A 117 -50.50 -12.38 -26.27
N PHE A 118 -50.13 -13.57 -25.80
CA PHE A 118 -48.91 -14.27 -26.19
C PHE A 118 -49.28 -15.64 -26.81
N PRO A 119 -49.40 -15.72 -28.15
CA PRO A 119 -49.81 -16.96 -28.83
C PRO A 119 -48.80 -18.10 -28.67
N LYS A 120 -47.53 -17.76 -28.46
CA LYS A 120 -46.45 -18.71 -28.15
C LYS A 120 -45.83 -18.38 -26.79
N PRO A 121 -45.39 -19.40 -26.04
CA PRO A 121 -44.64 -19.23 -24.80
C PRO A 121 -43.49 -18.25 -25.01
N THR A 122 -43.52 -17.13 -24.30
CA THR A 122 -42.56 -16.04 -24.44
C THR A 122 -41.95 -15.75 -23.08
N VAL A 123 -40.62 -15.82 -23.00
CA VAL A 123 -39.85 -15.44 -21.82
C VAL A 123 -39.12 -14.16 -22.15
N LEU A 124 -39.49 -13.06 -21.48
CA LEU A 124 -38.83 -11.77 -21.63
C LEU A 124 -37.77 -11.59 -20.55
N PHE A 125 -36.54 -11.39 -20.97
CA PHE A 125 -35.47 -10.83 -20.17
C PHE A 125 -35.07 -9.48 -20.77
N GLY A 126 -35.87 -8.47 -20.45
CA GLY A 126 -35.53 -7.08 -20.71
C GLY A 126 -34.77 -6.52 -19.52
N VAL A 127 -33.89 -5.56 -19.75
CA VAL A 127 -33.47 -4.63 -18.70
C VAL A 127 -34.70 -3.79 -18.35
N LEU A 128 -35.65 -4.39 -17.63
CA LEU A 128 -36.81 -3.72 -17.07
C LEU A 128 -36.26 -2.83 -15.96
N ASN A 129 -35.75 -1.67 -16.36
CA ASN A 129 -35.43 -0.65 -15.38
C ASN A 129 -36.73 -0.36 -14.62
N THR A 130 -36.70 -0.51 -13.31
CA THR A 130 -37.90 -0.36 -12.47
C THR A 130 -38.51 1.04 -12.62
N ASP A 131 -37.71 2.03 -13.04
CA ASP A 131 -38.14 3.40 -13.27
C ASP A 131 -38.81 3.65 -14.64
N LEU A 132 -38.66 2.74 -15.62
CA LEU A 132 -39.29 2.83 -16.94
C LEU A 132 -40.52 1.92 -17.10
N SER A 133 -40.64 0.90 -16.25
CA SER A 133 -41.69 -0.11 -16.31
C SER A 133 -43.07 0.44 -15.94
N LYS A 134 -44.10 0.14 -16.75
CA LYS A 134 -45.52 0.29 -16.40
C LYS A 134 -46.08 -0.91 -15.63
N LEU A 135 -45.28 -1.96 -15.44
CA LEU A 135 -45.69 -3.20 -14.78
C LEU A 135 -45.73 -3.01 -13.26
N ASN A 136 -46.63 -3.73 -12.60
CA ASN A 136 -46.81 -3.62 -11.16
C ASN A 136 -45.68 -4.36 -10.41
N LEU A 137 -44.76 -3.59 -9.82
CA LEU A 137 -43.61 -4.07 -9.03
C LEU A 137 -44.01 -4.80 -7.73
N GLU A 138 -45.30 -4.90 -7.38
CA GLU A 138 -45.79 -5.71 -6.25
C GLU A 138 -46.15 -7.16 -6.64
N GLN A 139 -46.28 -7.45 -7.95
CA GLN A 139 -46.71 -8.77 -8.42
C GLN A 139 -45.56 -9.76 -8.46
N GLN A 140 -45.66 -10.85 -7.69
CA GLN A 140 -44.62 -11.90 -7.65
C GLN A 140 -44.53 -12.73 -8.93
N THR A 141 -45.56 -12.74 -9.77
CA THR A 141 -45.63 -13.51 -11.02
C THR A 141 -46.18 -12.63 -12.15
N SER A 142 -46.03 -13.06 -13.41
CA SER A 142 -46.50 -12.27 -14.55
C SER A 142 -48.04 -12.24 -14.62
N GLY A 143 -48.70 -13.33 -14.23
CA GLY A 143 -50.16 -13.49 -14.31
C GLY A 143 -50.72 -13.49 -15.74
N VAL A 144 -49.85 -13.50 -16.76
CA VAL A 144 -50.20 -13.49 -18.18
C VAL A 144 -49.94 -14.86 -18.79
N GLU A 145 -50.96 -15.47 -19.38
CA GLU A 145 -50.85 -16.79 -19.99
C GLU A 145 -49.78 -16.81 -21.10
N ASN A 146 -48.97 -17.88 -21.12
CA ASN A 146 -47.83 -18.04 -22.04
C ASN A 146 -46.77 -16.93 -21.98
N PHE A 147 -46.75 -16.10 -20.94
CA PHE A 147 -45.76 -15.05 -20.79
C PHE A 147 -45.15 -15.07 -19.40
N SER A 148 -43.84 -15.00 -19.33
CA SER A 148 -43.12 -14.66 -18.12
C SER A 148 -42.05 -13.65 -18.45
N TYR A 149 -41.70 -12.82 -17.47
CA TYR A 149 -40.63 -11.87 -17.59
C TYR A 149 -39.76 -11.91 -16.35
N LEU A 150 -38.51 -11.47 -16.47
CA LEU A 150 -37.61 -11.30 -15.34
C LEU A 150 -37.29 -9.81 -15.20
N MET A 151 -37.64 -9.25 -14.05
CA MET A 151 -37.30 -7.88 -13.67
C MET A 151 -35.86 -7.82 -13.20
N GLY A 152 -35.04 -7.06 -13.94
CA GLY A 152 -33.73 -6.61 -13.48
C GLY A 152 -33.90 -5.46 -12.48
N VAL A 153 -33.23 -5.50 -11.33
CA VAL A 153 -33.32 -4.43 -10.30
C VAL A 153 -32.42 -3.23 -10.66
N GLN A 154 -32.20 -2.96 -11.95
CA GLN A 154 -31.51 -1.74 -12.36
C GLN A 154 -32.47 -0.55 -12.17
N SER A 155 -32.01 0.47 -11.46
CA SER A 155 -32.78 1.68 -11.19
C SER A 155 -31.93 2.89 -11.53
N PHE A 156 -32.42 3.69 -12.46
CA PHE A 156 -31.78 4.96 -12.79
C PHE A 156 -31.76 5.88 -11.56
N ASP A 157 -32.82 5.83 -10.77
CA ASP A 157 -32.92 6.60 -9.53
C ASP A 157 -31.81 6.26 -8.54
N ALA A 158 -31.59 4.96 -8.28
CA ALA A 158 -30.54 4.50 -7.38
C ALA A 158 -29.13 4.89 -7.88
N ASP A 159 -28.86 4.69 -9.17
CA ASP A 159 -27.56 4.99 -9.78
C ASP A 159 -27.23 6.49 -9.73
N LEU A 160 -28.18 7.34 -10.15
CA LEU A 160 -28.00 8.78 -10.14
C LEU A 160 -27.92 9.34 -8.71
N THR A 161 -28.66 8.77 -7.76
CA THR A 161 -28.57 9.13 -6.34
C THR A 161 -27.17 8.79 -5.81
N THR A 162 -26.64 7.60 -6.07
CA THR A 162 -25.28 7.22 -5.64
C THR A 162 -24.22 8.08 -6.30
N LEU A 163 -24.33 8.37 -7.61
CA LEU A 163 -23.41 9.26 -8.31
C LEU A 163 -23.42 10.67 -7.69
N LYS A 164 -24.59 11.20 -7.31
CA LYS A 164 -24.74 12.49 -6.62
C LYS A 164 -24.11 12.45 -5.23
N GLU A 165 -24.28 11.36 -4.48
CA GLU A 165 -23.62 11.19 -3.18
C GLU A 165 -22.08 11.19 -3.29
N LEU A 166 -21.54 10.62 -4.36
CA LEU A 166 -20.09 10.51 -4.58
C LEU A 166 -19.46 11.82 -5.05
N THR A 167 -20.11 12.53 -5.97
CA THR A 167 -19.49 13.60 -6.76
C THR A 167 -20.10 14.98 -6.54
N ASP A 168 -21.32 15.03 -6.01
CA ASP A 168 -22.12 16.25 -5.87
C ASP A 168 -22.36 17.02 -7.18
N PHE A 169 -22.41 16.34 -8.34
CA PHE A 169 -22.59 16.96 -9.66
C PHE A 169 -23.78 17.94 -9.76
N GLU A 170 -23.66 19.02 -10.54
CA GLU A 170 -24.79 19.94 -10.82
C GLU A 170 -25.49 19.60 -12.14
N ARG A 171 -24.73 19.16 -13.16
CA ARG A 171 -25.26 18.72 -14.46
C ARG A 171 -24.70 17.36 -14.87
N VAL A 172 -25.56 16.38 -15.18
CA VAL A 172 -25.13 15.04 -15.63
C VAL A 172 -25.47 14.75 -17.09
N GLY A 173 -24.50 14.23 -17.84
CA GLY A 173 -24.72 13.69 -19.18
C GLY A 173 -25.19 12.24 -19.08
N ILE A 174 -26.35 11.93 -19.66
CA ILE A 174 -26.93 10.58 -19.63
C ILE A 174 -26.74 9.94 -21.00
N ALA A 175 -25.77 9.05 -21.12
CA ALA A 175 -25.48 8.33 -22.35
C ALA A 175 -26.34 7.08 -22.48
N ILE A 176 -27.12 7.01 -23.56
CA ILE A 176 -28.02 5.88 -23.86
C ILE A 176 -28.10 5.66 -25.37
N GLU A 177 -28.39 4.44 -25.80
CA GLU A 177 -28.47 4.08 -27.21
C GLU A 177 -29.52 4.92 -27.95
N ARG A 178 -29.15 5.45 -29.12
CA ARG A 178 -30.01 6.34 -29.91
C ARG A 178 -31.39 5.76 -30.20
N GLY A 179 -31.45 4.47 -30.54
CA GLY A 179 -32.71 3.79 -30.82
C GLY A 179 -33.68 3.75 -29.63
N ILE A 180 -33.14 3.73 -28.40
CA ILE A 180 -33.93 3.74 -27.17
C ILE A 180 -34.35 5.17 -26.81
N ALA A 181 -33.42 6.13 -26.90
CA ALA A 181 -33.71 7.55 -26.65
C ALA A 181 -34.84 8.10 -27.55
N GLU A 182 -34.90 7.65 -28.80
CA GLU A 182 -35.94 8.07 -29.76
C GLU A 182 -37.29 7.38 -29.55
N SER A 183 -37.32 6.23 -28.86
CA SER A 183 -38.50 5.37 -28.75
C SER A 183 -39.20 5.45 -27.39
N VAL A 184 -38.48 5.85 -26.33
CA VAL A 184 -38.99 5.89 -24.95
C VAL A 184 -39.00 7.34 -24.45
N PRO A 185 -40.08 7.83 -23.81
CA PRO A 185 -40.13 9.16 -23.21
C PRO A 185 -39.32 9.19 -21.90
N LEU A 186 -38.00 9.14 -22.02
CA LEU A 186 -37.05 9.09 -20.91
C LEU A 186 -37.10 10.35 -20.04
N GLU A 187 -37.53 11.49 -20.60
CA GLU A 187 -37.55 12.78 -19.89
C GLU A 187 -38.43 12.73 -18.64
N GLN A 188 -39.60 12.06 -18.71
CA GLN A 188 -40.50 11.97 -17.55
C GLN A 188 -39.85 11.28 -16.35
N THR A 189 -39.03 10.25 -16.62
CA THR A 189 -38.34 9.49 -15.58
C THR A 189 -37.17 10.28 -15.01
N TYR A 190 -36.33 10.86 -15.87
CA TYR A 190 -35.18 11.63 -15.41
C TYR A 190 -35.56 12.96 -14.76
N ASP A 191 -36.57 13.68 -15.27
CA ASP A 191 -37.11 14.91 -14.65
C ASP A 191 -37.50 14.66 -13.19
N ARG A 192 -38.16 13.53 -12.91
CA ARG A 192 -38.59 13.14 -11.56
C ARG A 192 -37.40 12.91 -10.63
N VAL A 193 -36.38 12.20 -11.10
CA VAL A 193 -35.18 11.85 -10.32
C VAL A 193 -34.31 13.07 -10.10
N LEU A 194 -33.98 13.80 -11.16
CA LEU A 194 -33.04 14.92 -11.15
C LEU A 194 -33.61 16.15 -10.43
N ALA A 195 -34.93 16.40 -10.51
CA ALA A 195 -35.56 17.43 -9.69
C ALA A 195 -35.44 17.15 -8.19
N ARG A 196 -35.46 15.88 -7.78
CA ARG A 196 -35.26 15.47 -6.38
C ARG A 196 -33.81 15.61 -5.93
N LEU A 197 -32.87 15.38 -6.85
CA LEU A 197 -31.43 15.51 -6.61
C LEU A 197 -30.91 16.95 -6.77
N GLU A 198 -31.80 17.90 -7.11
CA GLU A 198 -31.46 19.31 -7.36
C GLU A 198 -30.37 19.47 -8.44
N ALA A 199 -30.44 18.68 -9.51
CA ALA A 199 -29.47 18.67 -10.60
C ALA A 199 -30.14 18.78 -11.97
N ASP A 200 -29.41 19.27 -12.97
CA ASP A 200 -29.82 19.33 -14.37
C ASP A 200 -29.21 18.14 -15.15
N TYR A 201 -29.76 17.82 -16.32
CA TYR A 201 -29.26 16.72 -17.13
C TYR A 201 -29.30 17.03 -18.62
N GLY A 202 -28.67 16.16 -19.41
CA GLY A 202 -28.86 16.11 -20.84
C GLY A 202 -28.70 14.69 -21.35
N ILE A 203 -29.55 14.29 -22.28
CA ILE A 203 -29.47 12.98 -22.90
C ILE A 203 -28.42 13.05 -24.03
N ILE A 204 -27.53 12.07 -24.07
CA ILE A 204 -26.48 11.89 -25.08
C ILE A 204 -26.81 10.61 -25.86
N PRO A 205 -27.57 10.71 -26.98
CA PRO A 205 -27.95 9.54 -27.78
C PRO A 205 -26.75 9.05 -28.60
N PHE A 206 -26.31 7.81 -28.38
CA PHE A 206 -25.11 7.27 -29.03
C PHE A 206 -25.39 6.05 -29.92
N GLU A 207 -24.61 5.91 -30.99
CA GLU A 207 -24.42 4.66 -31.75
C GLU A 207 -22.99 4.10 -31.61
N SER A 208 -22.03 4.95 -31.27
CA SER A 208 -20.65 4.56 -30.92
C SER A 208 -20.11 5.35 -29.73
N VAL A 209 -18.99 4.90 -29.17
CA VAL A 209 -18.32 5.61 -28.07
C VAL A 209 -17.87 7.02 -28.48
N GLU A 210 -17.54 7.25 -29.75
CA GLU A 210 -17.20 8.58 -30.25
C GLU A 210 -18.36 9.59 -30.13
N ASP A 211 -19.61 9.15 -30.27
CA ASP A 211 -20.79 10.00 -30.04
C ASP A 211 -20.86 10.43 -28.57
N ILE A 212 -20.55 9.52 -27.64
CA ILE A 212 -20.51 9.82 -26.20
C ILE A 212 -19.41 10.85 -25.93
N ILE A 213 -18.18 10.57 -26.38
CA ILE A 213 -17.01 11.45 -26.16
C ILE A 213 -17.22 12.84 -26.77
N ALA A 214 -17.88 12.96 -27.92
CA ALA A 214 -18.20 14.24 -28.51
C ALA A 214 -19.31 15.00 -27.75
N GLY A 215 -20.15 14.28 -27.01
CA GLY A 215 -21.31 14.80 -26.30
C GLY A 215 -21.10 15.13 -24.82
N ILE A 216 -19.92 14.86 -24.24
CA ILE A 216 -19.68 15.06 -22.79
C ILE A 216 -19.37 16.52 -22.38
N GLU A 217 -19.16 17.43 -23.35
CA GLU A 217 -18.80 18.81 -23.03
C GLU A 217 -19.93 19.55 -22.30
N GLY A 218 -19.61 20.20 -21.18
CA GLY A 218 -20.56 20.99 -20.39
C GLY A 218 -21.33 20.23 -19.31
N TYR A 219 -20.97 18.97 -19.04
CA TYR A 219 -21.47 18.19 -17.91
C TYR A 219 -20.39 18.05 -16.82
N ASP A 220 -20.82 17.80 -15.58
CA ASP A 220 -19.95 17.58 -14.41
C ASP A 220 -19.79 16.08 -14.07
N ALA A 221 -20.66 15.24 -14.62
CA ALA A 221 -20.56 13.79 -14.51
C ALA A 221 -21.20 13.10 -15.74
N LEU A 222 -20.82 11.86 -16.01
CA LEU A 222 -21.43 10.99 -17.02
C LEU A 222 -22.12 9.81 -16.34
N TYR A 223 -23.39 9.59 -16.68
CA TYR A 223 -24.07 8.33 -16.43
C TYR A 223 -24.25 7.55 -17.74
N LEU A 224 -23.54 6.43 -17.86
CA LEU A 224 -23.74 5.46 -18.93
C LEU A 224 -24.93 4.57 -18.55
N ALA A 225 -26.11 4.98 -19.01
CA ALA A 225 -27.38 4.31 -18.73
C ALA A 225 -27.58 3.05 -19.59
N GLY A 226 -26.91 2.97 -20.74
CA GLY A 226 -26.86 1.81 -21.63
C GLY A 226 -25.47 1.21 -21.74
N GLY A 227 -25.07 0.78 -22.94
CA GLY A 227 -23.70 0.37 -23.24
C GLY A 227 -23.44 -1.13 -23.12
N PHE A 228 -24.48 -1.95 -22.89
CA PHE A 228 -24.34 -3.41 -22.74
C PHE A 228 -23.75 -4.10 -23.98
N SER A 229 -23.82 -3.46 -25.15
CA SER A 229 -23.22 -3.96 -26.39
C SER A 229 -21.82 -3.44 -26.66
N LEU A 230 -21.27 -2.55 -25.84
CA LEU A 230 -19.93 -2.00 -26.04
C LEU A 230 -18.88 -3.07 -25.71
N GLU A 231 -17.86 -3.17 -26.55
CA GLU A 231 -16.73 -4.08 -26.34
C GLU A 231 -15.78 -3.51 -25.27
N ASP A 232 -15.02 -4.36 -24.60
CA ASP A 232 -14.09 -3.96 -23.53
C ASP A 232 -13.13 -2.84 -23.98
N ALA A 233 -12.62 -2.94 -25.21
CA ALA A 233 -11.73 -1.94 -25.80
C ALA A 233 -12.42 -0.57 -26.00
N GLN A 234 -13.73 -0.57 -26.24
CA GLN A 234 -14.53 0.65 -26.40
C GLN A 234 -14.80 1.30 -25.03
N ILE A 235 -15.14 0.50 -24.02
CA ILE A 235 -15.32 0.98 -22.64
C ILE A 235 -14.01 1.54 -22.08
N GLN A 236 -12.88 0.89 -22.31
CA GLN A 236 -11.58 1.40 -21.87
C GLN A 236 -11.27 2.75 -22.53
N ARG A 237 -11.52 2.86 -23.84
CA ARG A 237 -11.34 4.12 -24.58
C ARG A 237 -12.25 5.25 -24.07
N LEU A 238 -13.50 4.94 -23.73
CA LEU A 238 -14.42 5.89 -23.11
C LEU A 238 -13.89 6.34 -21.74
N SER A 239 -13.49 5.38 -20.91
CA SER A 239 -12.96 5.62 -19.56
C SER A 239 -11.73 6.52 -19.59
N ASP A 240 -10.79 6.28 -20.51
CA ASP A 240 -9.60 7.12 -20.71
C ASP A 240 -9.96 8.56 -21.08
N ALA A 241 -10.96 8.75 -21.96
CA ALA A 241 -11.43 10.08 -22.37
C ALA A 241 -12.10 10.84 -21.20
N LEU A 242 -12.89 10.14 -20.38
CA LEU A 242 -13.53 10.70 -19.19
C LEU A 242 -12.49 11.08 -18.12
N LEU A 243 -11.51 10.23 -17.89
CA LEU A 243 -10.38 10.52 -17.01
C LEU A 243 -9.56 11.73 -17.48
N GLN A 244 -9.30 11.83 -18.79
CA GLN A 244 -8.54 12.96 -19.35
C GLN A 244 -9.28 14.29 -19.20
N THR A 245 -10.62 14.26 -19.23
CA THR A 245 -11.48 15.44 -19.05
C THR A 245 -11.80 15.72 -17.58
N GLY A 246 -11.40 14.83 -16.66
CA GLY A 246 -11.69 14.95 -15.24
C GLY A 246 -13.15 14.71 -14.91
N LEU A 247 -13.88 13.94 -15.73
CA LEU A 247 -15.32 13.72 -15.59
C LEU A 247 -15.61 12.40 -14.84
N PRO A 248 -16.18 12.46 -13.62
CA PRO A 248 -16.69 11.29 -12.92
C PRO A 248 -17.73 10.52 -13.73
N SER A 249 -17.65 9.19 -13.68
CA SER A 249 -18.50 8.32 -14.48
C SER A 249 -19.19 7.22 -13.69
N PHE A 250 -20.43 6.93 -14.05
CA PHE A 250 -21.21 5.85 -13.46
C PHE A 250 -21.81 5.00 -14.57
N THR A 251 -21.78 3.68 -14.42
CA THR A 251 -22.27 2.74 -15.46
C THR A 251 -23.35 1.83 -14.91
N SER A 252 -24.38 1.55 -15.73
CA SER A 252 -25.48 0.65 -15.38
C SER A 252 -25.19 -0.83 -15.68
N THR A 253 -24.21 -1.13 -16.53
CA THR A 253 -23.92 -2.49 -17.03
C THR A 253 -23.36 -3.39 -15.92
N GLY A 254 -22.21 -3.04 -15.31
CA GLY A 254 -21.56 -3.90 -14.32
C GLY A 254 -20.17 -3.49 -13.87
N ALA A 255 -19.63 -4.27 -12.93
CA ALA A 255 -18.29 -4.10 -12.38
C ALA A 255 -17.15 -4.29 -13.40
N GLY A 256 -17.41 -4.98 -14.53
CA GLY A 256 -16.44 -5.14 -15.63
C GLY A 256 -16.02 -3.79 -16.21
N ASP A 257 -16.99 -2.93 -16.52
CA ASP A 257 -16.73 -1.57 -17.00
C ASP A 257 -15.94 -0.72 -15.98
N VAL A 258 -16.24 -0.89 -14.70
CA VAL A 258 -15.52 -0.23 -13.61
C VAL A 258 -14.08 -0.71 -13.53
N ALA A 259 -13.82 -2.00 -13.74
CA ALA A 259 -12.46 -2.53 -13.84
C ALA A 259 -11.69 -1.98 -15.06
N LEU A 260 -12.39 -1.63 -16.14
CA LEU A 260 -11.84 -1.03 -17.36
C LEU A 260 -11.62 0.50 -17.26
N GLY A 261 -12.00 1.13 -16.14
CA GLY A 261 -11.68 2.53 -15.83
C GLY A 261 -12.90 3.43 -15.61
N MET A 262 -14.13 2.93 -15.71
CA MET A 262 -15.30 3.69 -15.24
C MET A 262 -15.22 3.88 -13.72
N MET A 263 -15.72 5.00 -13.18
CA MET A 263 -15.50 5.32 -11.76
C MET A 263 -16.34 4.43 -10.84
N ALA A 264 -17.64 4.22 -11.12
CA ALA A 264 -18.49 3.42 -10.24
C ALA A 264 -19.71 2.79 -10.93
N THR A 265 -20.34 1.83 -10.25
CA THR A 265 -21.64 1.22 -10.60
C THR A 265 -22.35 0.76 -9.32
N ASN A 266 -23.67 0.60 -9.32
CA ASN A 266 -24.39 -0.15 -8.27
C ASN A 266 -24.62 -1.64 -8.64
N SER A 267 -24.00 -2.10 -9.73
CA SER A 267 -24.11 -3.46 -10.23
C SER A 267 -22.89 -4.31 -9.85
N ASN A 268 -23.12 -5.57 -9.43
CA ASN A 268 -22.07 -6.53 -9.06
C ASN A 268 -21.69 -7.44 -10.24
N SER A 269 -20.49 -8.02 -10.23
CA SER A 269 -19.98 -8.95 -11.26
C SER A 269 -20.75 -10.26 -11.39
N ASN A 270 -21.49 -10.70 -10.36
CA ASN A 270 -22.10 -12.04 -10.30
C ASN A 270 -23.59 -12.11 -10.72
N ASN A 271 -24.14 -11.04 -11.30
CA ASN A 271 -25.59 -10.98 -11.59
C ASN A 271 -25.99 -11.74 -12.87
N ILE A 272 -25.13 -11.76 -13.90
CA ILE A 272 -25.44 -12.33 -15.22
C ILE A 272 -25.60 -13.86 -15.18
N ASP A 273 -24.76 -14.57 -14.43
CA ASP A 273 -24.89 -16.02 -14.30
C ASP A 273 -26.20 -16.42 -13.59
N GLN A 274 -26.61 -15.65 -12.58
CA GLN A 274 -27.88 -15.87 -11.88
C GLN A 274 -29.07 -15.64 -12.81
N ILE A 275 -28.99 -14.63 -13.67
CA ILE A 275 -29.98 -14.36 -14.71
C ILE A 275 -30.06 -15.54 -15.68
N ILE A 276 -28.92 -15.98 -16.22
CA ILE A 276 -28.85 -17.09 -17.17
C ILE A 276 -29.45 -18.36 -16.56
N ARG A 277 -29.08 -18.68 -15.31
CA ARG A 277 -29.66 -19.80 -14.58
C ARG A 277 -31.16 -19.64 -14.36
N ARG A 278 -31.63 -18.44 -14.02
CA ARG A 278 -33.06 -18.15 -13.80
C ARG A 278 -33.86 -18.32 -15.09
N ILE A 279 -33.33 -17.88 -16.23
CA ILE A 279 -33.95 -18.10 -17.54
C ILE A 279 -34.05 -19.59 -17.82
N ALA A 280 -32.96 -20.35 -17.62
CA ALA A 280 -32.93 -21.79 -17.82
C ALA A 280 -33.97 -22.53 -16.95
N LEU A 281 -34.08 -22.18 -15.66
CA LEU A 281 -35.09 -22.72 -14.75
C LEU A 281 -36.52 -22.34 -15.14
N THR A 282 -36.73 -21.13 -15.69
CA THR A 282 -38.06 -20.70 -16.16
C THR A 282 -38.51 -21.51 -17.38
N ILE A 283 -37.57 -21.80 -18.28
CA ILE A 283 -37.81 -22.65 -19.46
C ILE A 283 -38.04 -24.10 -19.02
N GLU A 284 -37.24 -24.63 -18.10
CA GLU A 284 -37.42 -25.98 -17.52
C GLU A 284 -38.80 -26.13 -16.88
N ALA A 285 -39.23 -25.16 -16.07
CA ALA A 285 -40.54 -25.16 -15.44
C ALA A 285 -41.68 -25.24 -16.48
N TYR A 286 -41.56 -24.51 -17.60
CA TYR A 286 -42.53 -24.60 -18.69
C TYR A 286 -42.51 -25.95 -19.39
N VAL A 287 -41.32 -26.45 -19.74
CA VAL A 287 -41.13 -27.74 -20.42
C VAL A 287 -41.66 -28.91 -19.59
N THR A 288 -41.56 -28.83 -18.26
CA THR A 288 -42.07 -29.83 -17.31
C THR A 288 -43.56 -29.68 -16.99
N GLY A 289 -44.24 -28.70 -17.61
CA GLY A 289 -45.70 -28.55 -17.58
C GLY A 289 -46.24 -27.47 -16.63
N SER A 290 -45.38 -26.60 -16.09
CA SER A 290 -45.81 -25.43 -15.31
C SER A 290 -46.24 -24.28 -16.23
N ASN A 291 -47.20 -23.46 -15.79
CA ASN A 291 -47.57 -22.27 -16.55
C ASN A 291 -46.52 -21.16 -16.36
N LEU A 292 -46.19 -20.45 -17.44
CA LEU A 292 -45.32 -19.26 -17.39
C LEU A 292 -45.94 -18.14 -16.55
N ALA A 293 -47.28 -18.02 -16.53
CA ALA A 293 -48.02 -17.06 -15.71
C ALA A 293 -47.72 -17.14 -14.20
N ASP A 294 -47.34 -18.33 -13.73
CA ASP A 294 -47.11 -18.63 -12.31
C ASP A 294 -45.63 -18.53 -11.92
N GLN A 295 -44.74 -18.28 -12.89
CA GLN A 295 -43.31 -18.19 -12.62
C GLN A 295 -42.97 -16.87 -11.93
N ARG A 296 -42.06 -16.93 -10.96
CA ARG A 296 -41.59 -15.71 -10.29
C ARG A 296 -40.86 -14.80 -11.27
N VAL A 297 -41.25 -13.53 -11.27
CA VAL A 297 -40.73 -12.50 -12.18
C VAL A 297 -39.60 -11.66 -11.58
N PHE A 298 -39.27 -11.83 -10.30
CA PHE A 298 -38.15 -11.12 -9.66
C PHE A 298 -36.90 -11.99 -9.57
N VAL A 299 -35.76 -11.33 -9.71
CA VAL A 299 -34.46 -11.83 -9.28
C VAL A 299 -33.95 -10.85 -8.22
N ASP A 300 -33.77 -11.31 -6.99
CA ASP A 300 -33.26 -10.48 -5.89
C ASP A 300 -31.79 -10.15 -6.16
N PHE A 301 -31.53 -8.96 -6.71
CA PHE A 301 -30.17 -8.42 -6.81
C PHE A 301 -29.94 -7.46 -5.64
N GLU A 302 -28.90 -7.72 -4.86
CA GLU A 302 -28.41 -6.75 -3.90
C GLU A 302 -27.63 -5.67 -4.66
N GLN A 303 -28.18 -4.46 -4.77
CA GLN A 303 -27.46 -3.32 -5.33
C GLN A 303 -26.25 -3.01 -4.44
N ARG A 304 -25.04 -3.13 -5.01
CA ARG A 304 -23.79 -2.86 -4.31
C ARG A 304 -22.95 -1.90 -5.12
N LEU A 305 -22.50 -0.85 -4.45
CA LEU A 305 -21.59 0.11 -5.04
C LEU A 305 -20.27 -0.60 -5.33
N THR A 306 -19.89 -0.71 -6.60
CA THR A 306 -18.53 -1.06 -7.00
C THR A 306 -17.86 0.21 -7.49
N ALA A 307 -16.65 0.50 -7.03
CA ALA A 307 -15.92 1.71 -7.41
C ALA A 307 -14.46 1.42 -7.75
N ASN A 308 -13.95 2.06 -8.79
CA ASN A 308 -12.55 1.97 -9.18
C ASN A 308 -11.71 2.93 -8.34
N PHE A 309 -10.88 2.37 -7.45
CA PHE A 309 -10.07 3.15 -6.51
C PHE A 309 -9.11 4.09 -7.22
N ASN A 310 -8.42 3.62 -8.27
CA ASN A 310 -7.49 4.43 -9.05
C ASN A 310 -8.18 5.60 -9.76
N THR A 311 -9.36 5.34 -10.31
CA THR A 311 -10.16 6.34 -11.03
C THR A 311 -10.68 7.41 -10.08
N MET A 312 -11.25 7.01 -8.94
CA MET A 312 -11.69 7.94 -7.90
C MET A 312 -10.57 8.84 -7.40
N GLN A 313 -9.37 8.28 -7.14
CA GLN A 313 -8.21 9.07 -6.75
C GLN A 313 -7.81 10.10 -7.81
N ARG A 314 -7.69 9.68 -9.08
CA ARG A 314 -7.31 10.60 -10.18
C ARG A 314 -8.31 11.74 -10.37
N LEU A 315 -9.59 11.47 -10.14
CA LEU A 315 -10.66 12.47 -10.20
C LEU A 315 -10.77 13.32 -8.93
N GLY A 316 -10.01 13.01 -7.87
CA GLY A 316 -10.10 13.71 -6.59
C GLY A 316 -11.40 13.45 -5.83
N VAL A 317 -12.10 12.35 -6.14
CA VAL A 317 -13.36 11.97 -5.49
C VAL A 317 -13.05 11.28 -4.16
N PRO A 318 -13.38 11.88 -3.00
CA PRO A 318 -12.99 11.34 -1.70
C PRO A 318 -13.77 10.07 -1.37
N ILE A 319 -13.06 9.04 -0.91
CA ILE A 319 -13.69 7.81 -0.40
C ILE A 319 -14.18 8.08 1.02
N ARG A 320 -15.49 8.29 1.17
CA ARG A 320 -16.09 8.48 2.50
C ARG A 320 -16.00 7.16 3.27
N TYR A 321 -15.51 7.21 4.52
CA TYR A 321 -15.43 6.03 5.38
C TYR A 321 -16.76 5.28 5.55
N SER A 322 -17.89 6.01 5.54
CA SER A 322 -19.23 5.43 5.58
C SER A 322 -19.58 4.57 4.36
N LEU A 323 -18.89 4.76 3.23
CA LEU A 323 -19.11 4.02 2.00
C LEU A 323 -18.25 2.76 1.92
N ILE A 324 -17.08 2.72 2.57
CA ILE A 324 -16.15 1.58 2.52
C ILE A 324 -16.84 0.25 2.87
N ALA A 325 -17.69 0.27 3.89
CA ALA A 325 -18.44 -0.91 4.32
C ALA A 325 -19.28 -1.52 3.19
N ARG A 326 -19.91 -0.67 2.37
CA ARG A 326 -20.87 -1.08 1.32
C ARG A 326 -20.30 -1.00 -0.10
N THR A 327 -19.02 -0.63 -0.25
CA THR A 327 -18.37 -0.42 -1.55
C THR A 327 -17.37 -1.51 -1.85
N ASP A 328 -17.50 -2.16 -3.00
CA ASP A 328 -16.52 -3.09 -3.55
C ASP A 328 -15.51 -2.30 -4.39
N PHE A 329 -14.24 -2.32 -3.99
CA PHE A 329 -13.20 -1.56 -4.70
C PHE A 329 -12.52 -2.43 -5.76
N VAL A 330 -12.40 -1.91 -6.98
CA VAL A 330 -11.56 -2.49 -8.04
C VAL A 330 -10.37 -1.58 -8.34
N GLY A 331 -9.35 -2.14 -9.01
CA GLY A 331 -8.08 -1.47 -9.28
C GLY A 331 -7.01 -1.76 -8.23
N GLU A 332 -5.82 -1.20 -8.43
CA GLU A 332 -4.69 -1.36 -7.52
C GLU A 332 -4.63 -0.25 -6.47
N PHE A 333 -4.21 -0.56 -5.24
CA PHE A 333 -3.87 0.44 -4.21
C PHE A 333 -2.52 1.13 -4.49
N GLN A 334 -2.37 1.68 -5.69
CA GLN A 334 -1.26 2.58 -6.07
C GLN A 334 -1.75 4.01 -5.98
N ASN A 335 -0.95 4.90 -5.39
CA ASN A 335 -1.31 6.32 -5.29
C ASN A 335 -1.11 6.98 -6.66
N GLN A 336 -2.21 7.15 -7.41
CA GLN A 336 -2.18 7.71 -8.76
C GLN A 336 -1.91 9.23 -8.78
N LEU A 337 -2.08 9.90 -7.63
CA LEU A 337 -1.78 11.31 -7.44
C LEU A 337 -0.31 11.53 -7.01
N SER A 338 0.45 10.46 -6.86
CA SER A 338 1.86 10.51 -6.50
C SER A 338 2.63 11.43 -7.43
N GLN A 339 3.30 12.43 -6.84
CA GLN A 339 4.20 13.32 -7.57
C GLN A 339 5.55 12.64 -7.84
N LYS A 340 5.94 11.67 -7.00
CA LYS A 340 7.17 10.88 -7.14
C LYS A 340 6.96 9.49 -6.54
N ASN A 341 7.26 8.47 -7.34
CA ASN A 341 7.33 7.09 -6.88
C ASN A 341 8.75 6.81 -6.39
N TYR A 342 8.92 6.59 -5.09
CA TYR A 342 10.23 6.40 -4.48
C TYR A 342 10.65 4.93 -4.52
N SER A 343 11.84 4.65 -5.03
CA SER A 343 12.56 3.40 -4.75
C SER A 343 13.29 3.48 -3.40
N LEU A 344 13.77 2.35 -2.88
CA LEU A 344 14.61 2.35 -1.67
C LEU A 344 15.82 3.30 -1.79
N LEU A 345 16.50 3.28 -2.94
CA LEU A 345 17.66 4.15 -3.18
C LEU A 345 17.27 5.63 -3.21
N ASP A 346 16.10 5.97 -3.75
CA ASP A 346 15.60 7.35 -3.71
C ASP A 346 15.38 7.81 -2.27
N VAL A 347 14.74 6.98 -1.43
CA VAL A 347 14.53 7.32 -0.01
C VAL A 347 15.86 7.45 0.72
N ILE A 348 16.82 6.55 0.49
CA ILE A 348 18.15 6.62 1.13
C ILE A 348 18.91 7.88 0.71
N ASN A 349 19.01 8.15 -0.59
CA ASN A 349 19.77 9.28 -1.11
C ASN A 349 19.15 10.62 -0.69
N ASP A 350 17.83 10.77 -0.85
CA ASP A 350 17.12 11.99 -0.46
C ASP A 350 17.22 12.20 1.07
N ASN A 351 17.20 11.13 1.87
CA ASN A 351 17.42 11.20 3.32
C ASN A 351 18.85 11.68 3.65
N LEU A 352 19.89 11.09 3.04
CA LEU A 352 21.28 11.51 3.28
C LEU A 352 21.53 12.98 2.91
N GLU A 353 20.85 13.51 1.89
CA GLU A 353 21.00 14.89 1.45
C GLU A 353 20.18 15.89 2.29
N ARG A 354 18.92 15.54 2.61
CA ARG A 354 17.92 16.51 3.10
C ARG A 354 17.50 16.31 4.55
N ASN A 355 17.91 15.22 5.21
CA ASN A 355 17.55 14.95 6.59
C ASN A 355 18.06 16.03 7.54
N LEU A 356 17.14 16.65 8.28
CA LEU A 356 17.46 17.77 9.17
C LEU A 356 18.37 17.36 10.34
N GLY A 357 18.26 16.11 10.82
CA GLY A 357 19.12 15.57 11.88
C GLY A 357 20.56 15.39 11.41
N LEU A 358 20.78 14.81 10.23
CA LEU A 358 22.11 14.70 9.62
C LEU A 358 22.71 16.06 9.30
N GLN A 359 21.91 17.00 8.80
CA GLN A 359 22.37 18.37 8.55
C GLN A 359 22.80 19.05 9.84
N ALA A 360 22.11 18.83 10.96
CA ALA A 360 22.53 19.33 12.27
C ALA A 360 23.86 18.69 12.72
N GLN A 361 24.00 17.37 12.60
CA GLN A 361 25.24 16.66 12.94
C GLN A 361 26.43 17.13 12.10
N LEU A 362 26.22 17.45 10.83
CA LEU A 362 27.25 18.05 9.98
C LEU A 362 27.70 19.43 10.49
N ARG A 363 26.78 20.22 11.08
CA ARG A 363 27.13 21.50 11.72
C ARG A 363 27.99 21.31 12.97
N ASP A 364 27.83 20.20 13.70
CA ASP A 364 28.69 19.90 14.84
C ASP A 364 30.14 19.64 14.41
N VAL A 365 30.35 18.98 13.26
CA VAL A 365 31.70 18.85 12.64
C VAL A 365 32.27 20.22 12.25
N GLU A 366 31.45 21.11 11.69
CA GLU A 366 31.87 22.48 11.37
C GLU A 366 32.19 23.30 12.63
N LEU A 367 31.43 23.15 13.72
CA LEU A 367 31.69 23.78 15.01
C LEU A 367 33.03 23.29 15.59
N SER A 368 33.28 21.99 15.58
CA SER A 368 34.56 21.41 16.01
C SER A 368 35.74 21.93 15.16
N SER A 369 35.49 22.21 13.87
CA SER A 369 36.47 22.86 13.00
C SER A 369 36.78 24.31 13.43
N GLN A 370 35.82 25.04 14.01
CA GLN A 370 36.05 26.35 14.61
C GLN A 370 36.81 26.25 15.94
N ASP A 371 36.61 25.19 16.71
CA ASP A 371 37.39 24.95 17.94
C ASP A 371 38.87 24.72 17.63
N VAL A 372 39.18 24.00 16.53
CA VAL A 372 40.56 23.88 16.02
C VAL A 372 41.13 25.26 15.67
N LYS A 373 40.38 26.11 14.95
CA LYS A 373 40.82 27.46 14.61
C LYS A 373 41.03 28.32 15.85
N THR A 374 40.14 28.23 16.83
CA THR A 374 40.25 28.90 18.12
C THR A 374 41.51 28.46 18.86
N ALA A 375 41.81 27.16 18.88
CA ALA A 375 43.04 26.64 19.47
C ALA A 375 44.31 27.15 18.77
N VAL A 376 44.29 27.23 17.43
CA VAL A 376 45.39 27.80 16.62
C VAL A 376 45.53 29.31 16.85
N SER A 377 44.43 30.02 17.09
CA SER A 377 44.44 31.47 17.29
C SER A 377 45.27 31.94 18.49
N ASN A 378 45.56 31.04 19.45
CA ASN A 378 46.46 31.31 20.58
C ASN A 378 47.90 31.68 20.16
N TYR A 379 48.28 31.42 18.90
CA TYR A 379 49.56 31.83 18.30
C TYR A 379 49.49 33.17 17.56
N TYR A 380 48.29 33.71 17.32
CA TYR A 380 48.14 35.04 16.75
C TYR A 380 48.42 36.13 17.79
N PRO A 381 48.90 37.30 17.36
CA PRO A 381 49.08 38.43 18.26
C PRO A 381 47.72 38.91 18.80
N SER A 382 47.63 39.02 20.12
CA SER A 382 46.55 39.73 20.79
C SER A 382 47.00 41.17 21.05
N VAL A 383 46.25 42.13 20.50
CA VAL A 383 46.47 43.57 20.73
C VAL A 383 45.31 44.10 21.54
N THR A 384 45.59 44.59 22.74
CA THR A 384 44.59 45.19 23.63
C THR A 384 44.96 46.65 23.87
N ALA A 385 44.01 47.56 23.69
CA ALA A 385 44.15 48.95 24.09
C ALA A 385 43.33 49.17 25.36
N ASN A 386 43.95 49.69 26.43
CA ASN A 386 43.24 50.05 27.65
C ASN A 386 43.41 51.55 27.92
N ALA A 387 42.37 52.14 28.51
CA ALA A 387 42.41 53.49 29.06
C ALA A 387 41.95 53.42 30.51
N THR A 388 42.73 53.98 31.43
CA THR A 388 42.45 53.98 32.87
C THR A 388 42.44 55.41 33.37
N PHE A 389 41.37 55.78 34.06
CA PHE A 389 41.29 57.01 34.83
C PHE A 389 41.50 56.67 36.30
N THR A 390 42.45 57.34 36.94
CA THR A 390 42.75 57.13 38.35
C THR A 390 42.46 58.41 39.13
N ASN A 391 41.80 58.26 40.28
CA ASN A 391 41.65 59.30 41.28
C ASN A 391 42.24 58.77 42.60
N ILE A 392 43.26 59.47 43.11
CA ILE A 392 43.99 59.15 44.32
C ILE A 392 43.73 60.26 45.34
N ASP A 393 43.43 59.88 46.59
CA ASP A 393 43.26 60.83 47.70
C ASP A 393 44.47 61.76 47.83
N ASP A 394 44.21 63.06 47.90
CA ASP A 394 45.22 64.13 47.88
C ASP A 394 46.27 63.98 48.99
N ARG A 395 45.92 63.38 50.13
CA ARG A 395 46.83 63.14 51.27
C ARG A 395 47.92 62.11 50.97
N VAL A 396 47.72 61.27 49.97
CA VAL A 396 48.69 60.24 49.55
C VAL A 396 49.23 60.49 48.14
N ALA A 397 48.80 61.57 47.47
CA ALA A 397 49.35 61.99 46.19
C ALA A 397 50.81 62.46 46.37
N MET A 398 51.70 62.00 45.48
CA MET A 398 53.14 62.26 45.56
C MET A 398 53.68 62.78 44.23
N PRO A 399 54.34 63.97 44.19
CA PRO A 399 54.82 64.55 42.95
C PRO A 399 55.80 63.62 42.23
N GLY A 400 55.56 63.39 40.94
CA GLY A 400 56.41 62.54 40.10
C GLY A 400 56.26 61.04 40.34
N ILE A 401 55.33 60.61 41.20
CA ILE A 401 55.04 59.20 41.47
C ILE A 401 53.55 58.91 41.24
N SER A 402 52.66 59.68 41.87
CA SER A 402 51.21 59.44 41.86
C SER A 402 50.44 60.77 41.95
N PRO A 403 49.98 61.36 40.83
CA PRO A 403 49.14 62.58 40.85
C PRO A 403 47.71 62.27 41.36
N GLU A 404 47.00 63.28 41.86
CA GLU A 404 45.60 63.15 42.33
C GLU A 404 44.67 62.62 41.24
N PHE A 405 44.77 63.15 40.03
CA PHE A 405 44.05 62.64 38.86
C PHE A 405 45.01 62.29 37.72
N SER A 406 44.85 61.10 37.13
CA SER A 406 45.56 60.70 35.91
C SER A 406 44.64 60.02 34.91
N THR A 407 44.91 60.22 33.62
CA THR A 407 44.33 59.44 32.53
C THR A 407 45.46 58.79 31.74
N ASP A 408 45.53 57.47 31.79
CA ASP A 408 46.60 56.67 31.20
C ASP A 408 46.03 55.76 30.12
N GLY A 409 46.68 55.72 28.97
CA GLY A 409 46.45 54.77 27.90
C GLY A 409 47.57 53.75 27.81
N ASN A 410 47.24 52.49 27.51
CA ASN A 410 48.23 51.53 27.07
C ASN A 410 47.75 50.75 25.86
N ILE A 411 48.69 50.35 25.00
CA ILE A 411 48.50 49.35 23.96
C ILE A 411 49.44 48.20 24.31
N GLN A 412 48.87 47.02 24.53
CA GLN A 412 49.58 45.80 24.85
C GLN A 412 49.45 44.80 23.69
N LEU A 413 50.58 44.39 23.14
CA LEU A 413 50.71 43.27 22.21
C LEU A 413 51.25 42.06 22.97
N ASN A 414 50.52 40.94 22.94
CA ASN A 414 50.95 39.65 23.44
C ASN A 414 50.92 38.64 22.29
N GLN A 415 52.05 37.99 22.00
CA GLN A 415 52.12 36.95 20.99
C GLN A 415 52.84 35.72 21.53
N THR A 416 52.14 34.58 21.58
CA THR A 416 52.77 33.30 21.90
C THR A 416 53.68 32.89 20.74
N ILE A 417 54.94 32.62 21.03
CA ILE A 417 55.90 32.08 20.03
C ILE A 417 55.96 30.56 20.15
N PHE A 418 55.96 30.06 21.38
CA PHE A 418 55.95 28.63 21.65
C PHE A 418 55.19 28.35 22.96
N SER A 419 54.25 27.40 22.93
CA SER A 419 53.61 26.89 24.13
C SER A 419 53.24 25.43 23.94
N GLU A 420 53.78 24.55 24.77
CA GLU A 420 53.37 23.15 24.75
C GLU A 420 51.88 22.98 25.12
N ALA A 421 51.33 23.84 25.98
CA ALA A 421 49.91 23.84 26.30
C ALA A 421 49.05 24.16 25.06
N ALA A 422 49.46 25.16 24.27
CA ALA A 422 48.78 25.49 23.01
C ALA A 422 48.91 24.36 21.98
N ASN A 423 50.11 23.76 21.83
CA ASN A 423 50.32 22.62 20.93
C ASN A 423 49.49 21.40 21.33
N ALA A 424 49.45 21.08 22.62
CA ALA A 424 48.62 20.01 23.15
C ALA A 424 47.14 20.28 22.87
N ASN A 425 46.66 21.49 23.11
CA ASN A 425 45.27 21.85 22.83
C ASN A 425 44.94 21.75 21.32
N ILE A 426 45.82 22.23 20.42
CA ILE A 426 45.61 22.08 18.97
C ILE A 426 45.51 20.59 18.58
N SER A 427 46.40 19.75 19.10
CA SER A 427 46.33 18.30 18.87
C SER A 427 45.06 17.67 19.44
N VAL A 428 44.61 18.09 20.62
CA VAL A 428 43.36 17.64 21.24
C VAL A 428 42.17 18.00 20.35
N GLN A 429 42.02 19.29 19.99
CA GLN A 429 40.90 19.74 19.16
C GLN A 429 40.89 19.06 17.78
N LYS A 430 42.05 18.80 17.17
CA LYS A 430 42.13 18.05 15.90
C LYS A 430 41.65 16.61 16.03
N ASN A 431 41.95 15.94 17.14
CA ASN A 431 41.44 14.58 17.38
C ASN A 431 39.95 14.61 17.70
N LEU A 432 39.46 15.59 18.47
CA LEU A 432 38.03 15.75 18.72
C LEU A 432 37.25 16.02 17.43
N GLN A 433 37.78 16.84 16.52
CA GLN A 433 37.18 17.07 15.19
C GLN A 433 37.08 15.77 14.37
N ARG A 434 38.12 14.93 14.41
CA ARG A 434 38.07 13.61 13.75
C ARG A 434 37.07 12.67 14.43
N ALA A 435 36.98 12.70 15.76
CA ALA A 435 35.95 11.94 16.47
C ALA A 435 34.55 12.40 16.05
N GLU A 436 34.31 13.70 15.95
CA GLU A 436 33.03 14.27 15.51
C GLU A 436 32.67 13.85 14.08
N GLN A 437 33.66 13.78 13.19
CA GLN A 437 33.46 13.26 11.83
C GLN A 437 33.01 11.79 11.83
N GLU A 438 33.58 10.96 12.69
CA GLU A 438 33.17 9.56 12.81
C GLU A 438 31.79 9.40 13.48
N ILE A 439 31.43 10.31 14.39
CA ILE A 439 30.05 10.38 14.94
C ILE A 439 29.06 10.72 13.82
N TYR A 440 29.40 11.66 12.93
CA TYR A 440 28.60 11.94 11.73
C TYR A 440 28.48 10.70 10.82
N ASN A 441 29.58 9.97 10.60
CA ASN A 441 29.55 8.75 9.78
C ASN A 441 28.63 7.67 10.40
N ALA A 442 28.67 7.49 11.73
CA ALA A 442 27.73 6.60 12.44
C ALA A 442 26.27 7.05 12.25
N ALA A 443 26.00 8.35 12.42
CA ALA A 443 24.66 8.91 12.22
C ALA A 443 24.16 8.71 10.78
N ALA A 444 25.04 8.80 9.77
CA ALA A 444 24.69 8.53 8.38
C ALA A 444 24.29 7.06 8.16
N LEU A 445 25.00 6.11 8.76
CA LEU A 445 24.61 4.68 8.72
C LEU A 445 23.27 4.43 9.40
N ASP A 446 23.02 5.07 10.55
CA ASP A 446 21.73 4.97 11.24
C ASP A 446 20.59 5.59 10.42
N ALA A 447 20.86 6.70 9.72
CA ALA A 447 19.90 7.31 8.82
C ALA A 447 19.56 6.41 7.62
N ILE A 448 20.53 5.70 7.04
CA ILE A 448 20.30 4.70 5.98
C ILE A 448 19.39 3.58 6.50
N LEU A 449 19.66 3.07 7.70
CA LEU A 449 18.83 2.04 8.33
C LEU A 449 17.42 2.56 8.63
N GLN A 450 17.27 3.81 9.10
CA GLN A 450 15.98 4.43 9.36
C GLN A 450 15.17 4.61 8.06
N ALA A 451 15.81 5.08 6.98
CA ALA A 451 15.19 5.19 5.66
C ALA A 451 14.67 3.84 5.15
N SER A 452 15.51 2.81 5.26
CA SER A 452 15.15 1.44 4.88
C SER A 452 13.99 0.89 5.70
N ASN A 453 13.98 1.13 7.01
CA ASN A 453 12.88 0.76 7.90
C ASN A 453 11.55 1.39 7.46
N LEU A 454 11.53 2.71 7.24
CA LEU A 454 10.30 3.40 6.85
C LEU A 454 9.80 2.93 5.47
N TYR A 455 10.71 2.74 4.52
CA TYR A 455 10.37 2.24 3.19
C TYR A 455 9.73 0.85 3.24
N PHE A 456 10.34 -0.12 3.93
CA PHE A 456 9.78 -1.47 4.05
C PHE A 456 8.49 -1.52 4.87
N ASN A 457 8.38 -0.71 5.93
CA ASN A 457 7.12 -0.60 6.70
C ASN A 457 5.98 -0.05 5.84
N ALA A 458 6.27 0.91 4.95
CA ALA A 458 5.28 1.43 4.02
C ALA A 458 4.86 0.36 2.99
N LEU A 459 5.81 -0.45 2.48
CA LEU A 459 5.49 -1.59 1.60
C LEU A 459 4.62 -2.64 2.30
N VAL A 460 4.96 -3.02 3.53
CA VAL A 460 4.14 -3.93 4.35
C VAL A 460 2.73 -3.35 4.54
N SER A 461 2.61 -2.06 4.84
CA SER A 461 1.32 -1.39 5.02
C SER A 461 0.50 -1.37 3.73
N LYS A 462 1.15 -1.17 2.57
CA LYS A 462 0.53 -1.18 1.24
C LYS A 462 -0.02 -2.56 0.90
N VAL A 463 0.76 -3.61 1.13
CA VAL A 463 0.31 -4.99 0.90
C VAL A 463 -0.76 -5.41 1.89
N ASN A 464 -0.67 -5.01 3.16
CA ASN A 464 -1.71 -5.26 4.16
C ASN A 464 -3.05 -4.62 3.76
N ALA A 465 -3.06 -3.36 3.32
CA ALA A 465 -4.29 -2.70 2.83
C ALA A 465 -4.92 -3.47 1.66
N ARG A 466 -4.09 -3.97 0.72
CA ARG A 466 -4.56 -4.82 -0.39
C ARG A 466 -5.18 -6.13 0.10
N ILE A 467 -4.52 -6.84 1.02
CA ILE A 467 -5.01 -8.11 1.59
C ILE A 467 -6.33 -7.89 2.36
N GLN A 468 -6.41 -6.85 3.18
CA GLN A 468 -7.63 -6.52 3.93
C GLN A 468 -8.80 -6.18 3.01
N SER A 469 -8.54 -5.50 1.89
CA SER A 469 -9.54 -5.24 0.87
C SER A 469 -10.09 -6.54 0.27
N GLN A 470 -9.20 -7.46 -0.12
CA GLN A 470 -9.57 -8.77 -0.67
C GLN A 470 -10.36 -9.61 0.34
N ASN A 471 -9.93 -9.62 1.60
CA ASN A 471 -10.62 -10.33 2.68
C ASN A 471 -12.00 -9.74 2.98
N LEU A 472 -12.16 -8.41 2.93
CA LEU A 472 -13.46 -7.77 3.06
C LEU A 472 -14.40 -8.14 1.90
N GLN A 473 -13.90 -8.15 0.66
CA GLN A 473 -14.65 -8.61 -0.51
C GLN A 473 -15.12 -10.06 -0.34
N LEU A 474 -14.23 -10.94 0.10
CA LEU A 474 -14.56 -12.34 0.36
C LEU A 474 -15.65 -12.49 1.42
N THR A 475 -15.60 -11.72 2.51
CA THR A 475 -16.65 -11.73 3.54
C THR A 475 -17.99 -11.23 3.01
N LYS A 476 -17.99 -10.21 2.16
CA LYS A 476 -19.20 -9.70 1.54
C LYS A 476 -19.84 -10.72 0.61
N GLU A 477 -19.03 -11.51 -0.09
CA GLU A 477 -19.54 -12.61 -0.92
C GLU A 477 -20.08 -13.76 -0.08
N ASN A 478 -19.37 -14.16 0.98
CA ASN A 478 -19.85 -15.18 1.91
C ASN A 478 -21.14 -14.74 2.64
N LEU A 479 -21.28 -13.45 2.97
CA LEU A 479 -22.52 -12.89 3.52
C LEU A 479 -23.67 -13.00 2.53
N ARG A 480 -23.42 -12.75 1.24
CA ARG A 480 -24.42 -12.87 0.18
C ARG A 480 -24.96 -14.30 0.11
N ILE A 481 -24.06 -15.29 0.06
CA ILE A 481 -24.42 -16.72 0.06
C ILE A 481 -25.23 -17.08 1.30
N ALA A 482 -24.78 -16.63 2.49
CA ALA A 482 -25.50 -16.91 3.74
C ALA A 482 -26.90 -16.28 3.78
N THR A 483 -27.06 -15.09 3.20
CA THR A 483 -28.36 -14.39 3.08
C THR A 483 -29.30 -15.15 2.15
N GLN A 484 -28.81 -15.55 0.97
CA GLN A 484 -29.58 -16.37 0.02
C GLN A 484 -30.02 -17.70 0.62
N ASN A 485 -29.12 -18.39 1.34
CA ASN A 485 -29.45 -19.64 2.02
C ASN A 485 -30.49 -19.43 3.12
N TYR A 486 -30.47 -18.29 3.82
CA TYR A 486 -31.47 -17.96 4.84
C TYR A 486 -32.85 -17.68 4.21
N GLU A 487 -32.89 -16.90 3.13
CA GLU A 487 -34.12 -16.58 2.39
C GLU A 487 -34.74 -17.80 1.74
N ALA A 488 -33.91 -18.73 1.25
CA ALA A 488 -34.32 -20.03 0.74
C ALA A 488 -34.72 -21.02 1.86
N GLY A 489 -34.56 -20.64 3.15
CA GLY A 489 -34.86 -21.48 4.31
C GLY A 489 -33.87 -22.64 4.53
N GLN A 490 -32.72 -22.62 3.86
CA GLN A 490 -31.65 -23.62 3.94
C GLN A 490 -30.70 -23.39 5.11
N SER A 491 -30.57 -22.15 5.59
CA SER A 491 -29.74 -21.78 6.76
C SER A 491 -30.51 -20.96 7.79
N GLY A 492 -29.96 -20.86 9.00
CA GLY A 492 -30.55 -20.05 10.08
C GLY A 492 -30.15 -18.57 9.98
N LYS A 493 -31.01 -17.67 10.46
CA LYS A 493 -30.70 -16.22 10.59
C LYS A 493 -29.40 -15.96 11.37
N SER A 494 -29.01 -16.87 12.27
CA SER A 494 -27.75 -16.81 12.99
C SER A 494 -26.53 -16.75 12.07
N ASP A 495 -26.58 -17.42 10.92
CA ASP A 495 -25.45 -17.54 10.01
C ASP A 495 -25.25 -16.22 9.27
N MET A 496 -26.34 -15.67 8.72
CA MET A 496 -26.35 -14.32 8.16
C MET A 496 -25.84 -13.27 9.17
N LEU A 497 -26.33 -13.29 10.41
CA LEU A 497 -25.90 -12.34 11.45
C LEU A 497 -24.41 -12.48 11.81
N ARG A 498 -23.84 -13.68 11.72
CA ARG A 498 -22.40 -13.91 11.95
C ARG A 498 -21.57 -13.28 10.84
N PHE A 499 -21.95 -13.46 9.58
CA PHE A 499 -21.24 -12.78 8.48
C PHE A 499 -21.44 -11.27 8.50
N GLN A 500 -22.60 -10.76 8.94
CA GLN A 500 -22.78 -9.31 9.16
C GLN A 500 -21.81 -8.78 10.23
N SER A 501 -21.63 -9.52 11.32
CA SER A 501 -20.62 -9.19 12.34
C SER A 501 -19.20 -9.24 11.78
N GLN A 502 -18.87 -10.26 11.00
CA GLN A 502 -17.55 -10.40 10.36
C GLN A 502 -17.28 -9.27 9.36
N MET A 503 -18.28 -8.87 8.59
CA MET A 503 -18.20 -7.76 7.64
C MET A 503 -17.88 -6.44 8.36
N ALA A 504 -18.52 -6.18 9.49
CA ALA A 504 -18.22 -5.00 10.31
C ALA A 504 -16.76 -5.02 10.82
N GLN A 505 -16.27 -6.17 11.29
CA GLN A 505 -14.89 -6.33 11.75
C GLN A 505 -13.89 -6.13 10.61
N ASN A 506 -14.09 -6.79 9.46
CA ASN A 506 -13.19 -6.67 8.31
C ASN A 506 -13.22 -5.27 7.70
N THR A 507 -14.36 -4.56 7.77
CA THR A 507 -14.44 -3.14 7.39
C THR A 507 -13.56 -2.29 8.30
N GLN A 508 -13.61 -2.51 9.61
CA GLN A 508 -12.75 -1.81 10.56
C GLN A 508 -11.27 -2.09 10.26
N SER A 509 -10.88 -3.35 10.08
CA SER A 509 -9.50 -3.73 9.74
C SER A 509 -9.02 -3.11 8.43
N MET A 510 -9.89 -2.98 7.43
CA MET A 510 -9.56 -2.28 6.18
C MET A 510 -9.31 -0.78 6.40
N ILE A 511 -10.16 -0.11 7.19
CA ILE A 511 -9.97 1.31 7.54
C ILE A 511 -8.65 1.52 8.28
N GLU A 512 -8.35 0.65 9.24
CA GLU A 512 -7.09 0.68 10.00
C GLU A 512 -5.88 0.47 9.09
N ALA A 513 -5.95 -0.47 8.15
CA ALA A 513 -4.86 -0.73 7.20
C ALA A 513 -4.60 0.45 6.25
N VAL A 514 -5.65 1.10 5.74
CA VAL A 514 -5.51 2.31 4.92
C VAL A 514 -4.91 3.46 5.73
N ASN A 515 -5.38 3.68 6.96
CA ASN A 515 -4.82 4.71 7.83
C ASN A 515 -3.34 4.44 8.17
N GLN A 516 -2.95 3.18 8.33
CA GLN A 516 -1.56 2.79 8.60
C GLN A 516 -0.66 3.05 7.39
N LEU A 517 -1.16 2.79 6.17
CA LEU A 517 -0.46 3.15 4.93
C LEU A 517 -0.26 4.65 4.83
N GLU A 518 -1.30 5.45 5.09
CA GLU A 518 -1.20 6.91 5.05
C GLU A 518 -0.18 7.45 6.08
N GLN A 519 -0.21 6.91 7.30
CA GLN A 519 0.78 7.25 8.33
C GLN A 519 2.21 6.89 7.92
N SER A 520 2.40 5.82 7.17
CA SER A 520 3.72 5.43 6.66
C SER A 520 4.26 6.43 5.63
N PHE A 521 3.39 6.97 4.76
CA PHE A 521 3.75 8.02 3.81
C PHE A 521 4.06 9.35 4.50
N ILE A 522 3.29 9.72 5.53
CA ILE A 522 3.58 10.88 6.38
C ILE A 522 4.96 10.75 7.04
N ALA A 523 5.30 9.57 7.56
CA ALA A 523 6.60 9.31 8.18
C ALA A 523 7.76 9.44 7.18
N ILE A 524 7.58 8.95 5.94
CA ILE A 524 8.56 9.14 4.86
C ILE A 524 8.69 10.62 4.50
N ASN A 525 7.58 11.35 4.36
CA ASN A 525 7.62 12.79 4.09
C ASN A 525 8.37 13.57 5.17
N GLN A 526 8.15 13.23 6.45
CA GLN A 526 8.89 13.84 7.56
C GLN A 526 10.39 13.52 7.48
N LEU A 527 10.76 12.26 7.21
CA LEU A 527 12.16 11.85 7.09
C LEU A 527 12.89 12.58 5.95
N LEU A 528 12.25 12.66 4.79
CA LEU A 528 12.80 13.30 3.58
C LEU A 528 12.68 14.82 3.58
N ASN A 529 12.12 15.41 4.65
CA ASN A 529 11.87 16.84 4.76
C ASN A 529 11.06 17.38 3.57
N ASN A 530 10.00 16.65 3.20
CA ASN A 530 8.96 17.09 2.27
C ASN A 530 7.82 17.78 3.04
N PRO A 531 6.97 18.58 2.37
CA PRO A 531 5.68 18.97 2.94
C PRO A 531 4.88 17.73 3.36
N ILE A 532 4.17 17.79 4.49
CA ILE A 532 3.46 16.62 5.03
C ILE A 532 2.36 16.11 4.10
N ASN A 533 1.73 17.00 3.35
CA ASN A 533 0.72 16.71 2.33
C ASN A 533 1.30 16.43 0.94
N TYR A 534 2.60 16.12 0.84
CA TYR A 534 3.22 15.74 -0.41
C TYR A 534 2.76 14.33 -0.80
N GLU A 535 1.98 14.23 -1.87
CA GLU A 535 1.49 12.96 -2.41
C GLU A 535 2.66 12.15 -2.99
N LEU A 536 2.91 10.98 -2.39
CA LEU A 536 3.94 10.04 -2.83
C LEU A 536 3.38 8.62 -2.96
N ASP A 537 4.11 7.78 -3.68
CA ASP A 537 3.99 6.33 -3.61
C ASP A 537 5.40 5.72 -3.51
N ILE A 538 5.43 4.43 -3.21
CA ILE A 538 6.64 3.62 -3.14
C ILE A 538 6.59 2.54 -4.23
N ILE A 539 7.72 2.35 -4.88
CA ILE A 539 7.91 1.28 -5.87
C ILE A 539 8.05 -0.04 -5.11
N ASP A 540 7.34 -1.08 -5.54
CA ASP A 540 7.40 -2.40 -4.91
C ASP A 540 8.82 -2.98 -4.96
N ALA A 541 9.34 -3.42 -3.82
CA ALA A 541 10.59 -4.17 -3.74
C ALA A 541 10.30 -5.67 -3.88
N ARG A 542 11.02 -6.35 -4.79
CA ARG A 542 10.93 -7.80 -5.01
C ARG A 542 12.32 -8.43 -4.95
N LEU A 543 12.42 -9.59 -4.32
CA LEU A 543 13.66 -10.38 -4.31
C LEU A 543 13.98 -10.85 -5.73
N GLY A 544 15.25 -10.77 -6.11
CA GLY A 544 15.70 -11.19 -7.45
C GLY A 544 15.40 -10.17 -8.57
N GLU A 545 14.83 -9.01 -8.26
CA GLU A 545 14.56 -7.94 -9.22
C GLU A 545 15.27 -6.64 -8.84
N GLY A 546 15.65 -5.85 -9.84
CA GLY A 546 16.21 -4.50 -9.66
C GLY A 546 17.43 -4.47 -8.73
N VAL A 547 17.39 -3.59 -7.72
CA VAL A 547 18.51 -3.41 -6.78
C VAL A 547 18.73 -4.63 -5.85
N PHE A 548 17.77 -5.56 -5.80
CA PHE A 548 17.85 -6.78 -4.99
C PHE A 548 18.17 -8.04 -5.80
N GLU A 549 18.58 -7.91 -7.07
CA GLU A 549 18.98 -9.04 -7.92
C GLU A 549 20.13 -9.85 -7.28
N SER A 550 21.04 -9.17 -6.57
CA SER A 550 22.17 -9.80 -5.89
C SER A 550 21.86 -10.35 -4.49
N TYR A 551 20.65 -10.13 -3.97
CA TYR A 551 20.21 -10.59 -2.65
C TYR A 551 19.69 -12.03 -2.76
N ASN A 552 20.60 -12.96 -3.03
CA ASN A 552 20.28 -14.39 -3.13
C ASN A 552 20.19 -15.02 -1.73
N TYR A 553 18.96 -15.13 -1.22
CA TYR A 553 18.72 -15.75 0.08
C TYR A 553 18.94 -17.27 0.07
N GLU A 554 18.92 -17.94 -1.08
CA GLU A 554 19.16 -19.40 -1.15
C GLU A 554 20.63 -19.74 -0.92
N GLU A 555 21.54 -19.01 -1.55
CA GLU A 555 22.99 -19.19 -1.33
C GLU A 555 23.37 -18.85 0.12
N LEU A 556 22.77 -17.79 0.67
CA LEU A 556 22.93 -17.44 2.08
C LEU A 556 22.33 -18.50 3.01
N ALA A 557 21.19 -19.10 2.66
CA ALA A 557 20.58 -20.18 3.42
C ALA A 557 21.50 -21.40 3.49
N ASP A 558 22.08 -21.82 2.36
CA ASP A 558 22.96 -22.99 2.30
C ASP A 558 24.25 -22.78 3.10
N LEU A 559 24.80 -21.57 3.09
CA LEU A 559 25.95 -21.20 3.92
C LEU A 559 25.61 -21.27 5.42
N LEU A 560 24.47 -20.70 5.81
CA LEU A 560 24.07 -20.59 7.21
C LEU A 560 23.50 -21.89 7.81
N ASP A 561 22.98 -22.80 6.97
CA ASP A 561 22.50 -24.12 7.41
C ASP A 561 23.67 -25.06 7.77
N ASN A 562 24.88 -24.79 7.29
CA ASN A 562 26.07 -25.56 7.63
C ASN A 562 26.78 -24.99 8.88
N PRO A 563 26.75 -25.68 10.04
CA PRO A 563 27.39 -25.18 11.27
C PRO A 563 28.90 -24.96 11.14
N GLN A 564 29.57 -25.70 10.25
CA GLN A 564 31.01 -25.56 10.02
C GLN A 564 31.38 -24.29 9.24
N LEU A 565 30.42 -23.69 8.52
CA LEU A 565 30.62 -22.44 7.77
C LEU A 565 30.05 -21.24 8.53
N MET A 566 28.99 -21.45 9.32
CA MET A 566 28.32 -20.40 10.07
C MET A 566 29.23 -19.72 11.10
N GLU A 567 29.94 -20.48 11.95
CA GLU A 567 30.83 -19.88 12.95
C GLU A 567 31.96 -19.02 12.32
N PRO A 568 32.73 -19.52 11.33
CA PRO A 568 33.72 -18.71 10.62
C PRO A 568 33.11 -17.50 9.90
N PHE A 569 31.90 -17.63 9.34
CA PHE A 569 31.20 -16.50 8.72
C PHE A 569 30.87 -15.40 9.73
N VAL A 570 30.29 -15.75 10.88
CA VAL A 570 30.00 -14.77 11.95
C VAL A 570 31.29 -14.12 12.45
N ALA A 571 32.36 -14.90 12.65
CA ALA A 571 33.66 -14.37 13.06
C ALA A 571 34.23 -13.36 12.05
N PHE A 572 34.16 -13.68 10.75
CA PHE A 572 34.56 -12.76 9.68
C PHE A 572 33.74 -11.46 9.71
N LEU A 573 32.41 -11.54 9.84
CA LEU A 573 31.55 -10.36 9.91
C LEU A 573 31.87 -9.48 11.12
N ILE A 574 32.23 -10.08 12.27
CA ILE A 574 32.65 -9.36 13.47
C ILE A 574 33.97 -8.61 13.22
N GLU A 575 34.95 -9.24 12.56
CA GLU A 575 36.22 -8.56 12.24
C GLU A 575 36.02 -7.39 11.29
N GLU A 576 35.23 -7.57 10.23
CA GLU A 576 34.87 -6.49 9.31
C GLU A 576 34.11 -5.37 10.03
N ALA A 577 33.14 -5.70 10.89
CA ALA A 577 32.39 -4.73 11.67
C ALA A 577 33.29 -3.88 12.59
N LYS A 578 34.25 -4.52 13.27
CA LYS A 578 35.21 -3.81 14.13
C LYS A 578 36.13 -2.88 13.32
N ASN A 579 36.53 -3.28 12.12
CA ASN A 579 37.39 -2.48 11.25
C ASN A 579 36.65 -1.28 10.62
N ASN A 580 35.37 -1.46 10.30
CA ASN A 580 34.56 -0.45 9.62
C ASN A 580 33.73 0.42 10.58
N SER A 581 33.66 0.09 11.89
CA SER A 581 32.83 0.80 12.88
C SER A 581 33.28 2.25 13.10
N PRO A 582 32.44 3.25 12.73
CA PRO A 582 32.73 4.64 13.04
C PRO A 582 32.68 4.92 14.55
N GLU A 583 31.92 4.16 15.33
CA GLU A 583 31.89 4.31 16.80
C GLU A 583 33.23 3.96 17.44
N LEU A 584 33.87 2.87 17.01
CA LEU A 584 35.21 2.52 17.46
C LEU A 584 36.25 3.54 16.97
N ALA A 585 36.11 4.06 15.76
CA ALA A 585 36.97 5.12 15.23
C ALA A 585 36.82 6.43 16.04
N ALA A 586 35.59 6.83 16.39
CA ALA A 586 35.33 7.98 17.25
C ALA A 586 35.95 7.81 18.65
N LEU A 587 35.80 6.63 19.27
CA LEU A 587 36.43 6.32 20.55
C LEU A 587 37.96 6.32 20.45
N TYR A 588 38.53 5.84 19.35
CA TYR A 588 39.97 5.88 19.10
C TYR A 588 40.50 7.33 19.08
N TYR A 589 39.83 8.24 18.37
CA TYR A 589 40.23 9.64 18.34
C TYR A 589 40.03 10.35 19.68
N ASN A 590 38.95 10.04 20.40
CA ASN A 590 38.76 10.52 21.78
C ASN A 590 39.89 10.04 22.71
N LEU A 591 40.29 8.77 22.60
CA LEU A 591 41.43 8.22 23.36
C LEU A 591 42.72 8.96 23.01
N LYS A 592 42.98 9.24 21.72
CA LYS A 592 44.14 10.04 21.29
C LYS A 592 44.12 11.47 21.84
N ALA A 593 42.94 12.09 21.92
CA ALA A 593 42.79 13.41 22.53
C ALA A 593 43.13 13.38 24.04
N VAL A 594 42.58 12.42 24.78
CA VAL A 594 42.86 12.29 26.23
C VAL A 594 44.32 11.87 26.47
N GLU A 595 44.89 10.99 25.65
CA GLU A 595 46.30 10.58 25.71
C GLU A 595 47.22 11.79 25.53
N ARG A 596 46.90 12.68 24.58
CA ARG A 596 47.64 13.93 24.39
C ARG A 596 47.60 14.81 25.63
N ASN A 597 46.45 14.91 26.29
CA ASN A 597 46.27 15.67 27.52
C ASN A 597 47.04 15.03 28.70
N PHE A 598 47.03 13.70 28.82
CA PHE A 598 47.82 12.96 29.81
C PHE A 598 49.33 13.21 29.64
N ASN A 599 49.83 13.13 28.41
CA ASN A 599 51.24 13.35 28.08
C ASN A 599 51.67 14.80 28.36
N PHE A 600 50.80 15.77 28.05
CA PHE A 600 51.00 17.18 28.41
C PHE A 600 51.16 17.35 29.94
N ASN A 601 50.23 16.79 30.74
CA ASN A 601 50.28 16.90 32.20
C ASN A 601 51.41 16.07 32.87
N THR A 602 52.14 15.26 32.09
CA THR A 602 53.27 14.45 32.58
C THR A 602 54.60 15.16 32.36
N LEU A 603 55.20 15.02 31.17
CA LEU A 603 56.50 15.64 30.84
C LEU A 603 56.34 16.99 30.13
N GLY A 604 55.25 17.17 29.36
CA GLY A 604 55.00 18.39 28.59
C GLY A 604 54.90 19.66 29.44
N ARG A 605 54.45 19.53 30.70
CA ARG A 605 54.35 20.62 31.67
C ARG A 605 55.68 21.32 32.00
N LEU A 606 56.81 20.65 31.76
CA LEU A 606 58.14 21.18 32.05
C LEU A 606 58.69 22.02 30.89
N LEU A 607 58.00 22.05 29.75
CA LEU A 607 58.41 22.86 28.62
C LEU A 607 58.04 24.34 28.87
N PRO A 608 58.98 25.28 28.63
CA PRO A 608 58.71 26.69 28.80
C PRO A 608 57.67 27.19 27.81
N THR A 609 56.87 28.16 28.24
CA THR A 609 56.12 29.02 27.33
C THR A 609 56.98 30.21 26.97
N VAL A 610 57.14 30.48 25.68
CA VAL A 610 57.87 31.63 25.13
C VAL A 610 56.87 32.56 24.47
N ALA A 611 56.82 33.81 24.93
CA ALA A 611 55.92 34.83 24.37
C ALA A 611 56.66 36.14 24.12
N LEU A 612 56.35 36.79 23.01
CA LEU A 612 56.71 38.17 22.73
C LEU A 612 55.68 39.08 23.39
N GLN A 613 56.15 40.06 24.16
CA GLN A 613 55.32 41.07 24.80
C GLN A 613 55.83 42.44 24.40
N ALA A 614 54.94 43.31 23.93
CA ALA A 614 55.26 44.71 23.73
C ALA A 614 54.17 45.57 24.38
N ASN A 615 54.57 46.62 25.09
CA ASN A 615 53.64 47.57 25.68
C ASN A 615 54.06 48.97 25.27
N TYR A 616 53.08 49.77 24.86
CA TYR A 616 53.23 51.20 24.60
C TYR A 616 52.32 51.94 25.57
N ASN A 617 52.89 52.76 26.44
CA ASN A 617 52.16 53.50 27.47
C ASN A 617 52.19 54.99 27.14
N GLN A 618 51.06 55.64 27.32
CA GLN A 618 50.89 57.06 27.08
C GLN A 618 50.07 57.66 28.22
N ASN A 619 50.62 58.65 28.91
CA ASN A 619 49.84 59.49 29.81
C ASN A 619 49.14 60.56 28.97
N PHE A 620 47.81 60.61 29.02
CA PHE A 620 47.03 61.58 28.24
C PHE A 620 46.86 62.91 28.99
N ASN A 621 46.67 62.85 30.31
CA ASN A 621 46.51 64.02 31.15
C ASN A 621 46.73 63.67 32.63
N GLN A 622 47.25 64.62 33.41
CA GLN A 622 47.30 64.56 34.86
C GLN A 622 47.01 65.95 35.46
N TRP A 623 46.20 66.00 36.52
CA TRP A 623 45.75 67.25 37.15
C TRP A 623 45.43 67.05 38.64
N GLY A 624 45.31 68.15 39.40
CA GLY A 624 45.14 68.12 40.86
C GLY A 624 46.45 68.31 41.65
N VAL A 625 46.44 67.93 42.93
CA VAL A 625 47.62 68.02 43.81
C VAL A 625 48.68 67.03 43.34
N ALA A 626 49.96 67.43 43.47
CA ALA A 626 51.11 66.63 43.06
C ALA A 626 51.20 66.29 41.55
N SER A 627 50.38 66.92 40.71
CA SER A 627 50.52 66.85 39.26
C SER A 627 51.74 67.64 38.79
N ILE A 628 52.55 67.00 37.95
CA ILE A 628 53.61 67.65 37.17
C ILE A 628 53.06 67.82 35.76
N ASP A 629 53.52 68.76 34.94
CA ASP A 629 53.12 68.73 33.52
C ASP A 629 53.57 67.38 32.93
N PRO A 630 52.67 66.63 32.25
CA PRO A 630 53.08 65.39 31.61
C PRO A 630 54.07 65.73 30.50
N ASP A 631 55.34 65.38 30.68
CA ASP A 631 56.29 65.31 29.58
C ASP A 631 55.77 64.21 28.63
N PRO A 632 55.57 64.46 27.32
CA PRO A 632 55.05 63.47 26.37
C PRO A 632 56.05 62.34 26.05
N ASP A 633 56.79 61.88 27.06
CA ASP A 633 57.69 60.73 26.99
C ASP A 633 56.85 59.44 26.97
N ASN A 634 56.30 59.16 25.79
CA ASN A 634 55.71 57.87 25.47
C ASN A 634 56.75 56.77 25.70
N ASN A 635 56.43 55.82 26.57
CA ASN A 635 57.34 54.74 26.90
C ASN A 635 56.89 53.45 26.22
N TYR A 636 57.81 52.80 25.50
CA TYR A 636 57.59 51.48 24.94
C TYR A 636 58.55 50.47 25.57
N ASN A 637 58.04 49.27 25.85
CA ASN A 637 58.84 48.12 26.18
C ASN A 637 58.56 47.00 25.17
N VAL A 638 59.60 46.25 24.81
CA VAL A 638 59.50 45.03 24.02
C VAL A 638 60.38 44.00 24.70
N GLY A 639 59.83 42.83 24.99
CA GLY A 639 60.52 41.77 25.69
C GLY A 639 60.05 40.40 25.25
N VAL A 640 60.94 39.43 25.36
CA VAL A 640 60.60 38.01 25.23
C VAL A 640 60.52 37.45 26.64
N ASN A 641 59.35 36.91 27.00
CA ASN A 641 59.10 36.29 28.28
C ASN A 641 59.21 34.76 28.15
N LEU A 642 59.96 34.14 29.06
CA LEU A 642 60.07 32.70 29.19
C LEU A 642 59.49 32.30 30.56
N SER A 643 58.43 31.48 30.55
CA SER A 643 57.73 31.07 31.76
C SER A 643 57.67 29.55 31.89
N ILE A 644 58.10 29.02 33.04
CA ILE A 644 58.00 27.59 33.40
C ILE A 644 57.22 27.49 34.71
N PRO A 645 56.01 26.90 34.72
CA PRO A 645 55.24 26.72 35.94
C PRO A 645 55.83 25.59 36.80
N ILE A 646 56.50 25.95 37.90
CA ILE A 646 57.11 24.96 38.82
C ILE A 646 56.07 24.33 39.76
N LEU A 647 55.18 25.15 40.33
CA LEU A 647 54.10 24.71 41.22
C LEU A 647 52.83 25.54 40.97
N ASN A 648 51.78 24.92 40.45
CA ASN A 648 50.52 25.57 40.08
C ASN A 648 49.33 25.05 40.91
N GLN A 649 49.46 25.13 42.24
CA GLN A 649 48.45 24.62 43.19
C GLN A 649 48.09 23.14 42.95
N PHE A 650 49.07 22.31 42.58
CA PHE A 650 48.91 20.88 42.24
C PHE A 650 47.94 20.56 41.08
N ARG A 651 47.46 21.57 40.34
CA ARG A 651 46.50 21.39 39.24
C ARG A 651 46.98 20.38 38.20
N THR A 652 48.27 20.40 37.85
CA THR A 652 48.80 19.46 36.86
C THR A 652 48.80 18.01 37.34
N ASN A 653 49.01 17.75 38.63
CA ASN A 653 48.91 16.38 39.15
C ASN A 653 47.46 15.89 39.13
N ILE A 654 46.51 16.76 39.48
CA ILE A 654 45.08 16.48 39.43
C ILE A 654 44.67 16.19 37.98
N ASN A 655 44.97 17.09 37.04
CA ASN A 655 44.64 16.93 35.62
C ASN A 655 45.27 15.67 35.01
N ARG A 656 46.49 15.29 35.43
CA ARG A 656 47.10 14.01 35.02
C ARG A 656 46.28 12.82 35.51
N GLN A 657 45.85 12.83 36.77
CA GLN A 657 45.01 11.76 37.33
C GLN A 657 43.63 11.73 36.66
N THR A 658 43.01 12.89 36.42
CA THR A 658 41.77 13.01 35.65
C THR A 658 41.91 12.42 34.27
N ALA A 659 42.95 12.78 33.52
CA ALA A 659 43.21 12.23 32.19
C ALA A 659 43.47 10.72 32.25
N ARG A 660 44.14 10.20 33.29
CA ARG A 660 44.32 8.75 33.48
C ARG A 660 42.97 8.03 33.67
N ILE A 661 42.11 8.56 34.53
CA ILE A 661 40.77 8.01 34.77
C ILE A 661 39.94 8.06 33.48
N GLN A 662 40.03 9.15 32.72
CA GLN A 662 39.36 9.26 31.42
C GLN A 662 39.89 8.25 30.39
N LEU A 663 41.20 7.96 30.37
CA LEU A 663 41.75 6.89 29.54
C LEU A 663 41.19 5.52 29.93
N ASP A 664 41.20 5.21 31.23
CA ASP A 664 40.66 3.95 31.74
C ASP A 664 39.14 3.83 31.43
N GLN A 665 38.39 4.93 31.52
CA GLN A 665 36.97 4.99 31.13
C GLN A 665 36.75 4.76 29.63
N LEU A 666 37.54 5.41 28.77
CA LEU A 666 37.43 5.26 27.32
C LEU A 666 37.81 3.84 26.86
N GLU A 667 38.79 3.21 27.52
CA GLU A 667 39.13 1.81 27.25
C GLU A 667 37.98 0.86 27.62
N LEU A 668 37.31 1.09 28.76
CA LEU A 668 36.11 0.33 29.12
C LEU A 668 34.95 0.55 28.14
N ASN A 669 34.75 1.79 27.69
CA ASN A 669 33.74 2.09 26.67
C ASN A 669 34.05 1.41 25.33
N LYS A 670 35.34 1.36 24.94
CA LYS A 670 35.80 0.64 23.75
C LYS A 670 35.50 -0.86 23.86
N GLN A 671 35.89 -1.50 24.97
CA GLN A 671 35.59 -2.92 25.21
C GLN A 671 34.09 -3.21 25.19
N ASN A 672 33.28 -2.33 25.81
CA ASN A 672 31.82 -2.48 25.78
C ASN A 672 31.25 -2.33 24.36
N THR A 673 31.81 -1.43 23.55
CA THR A 673 31.40 -1.23 22.14
C THR A 673 31.80 -2.42 21.27
N GLU A 674 33.01 -2.98 21.47
CA GLU A 674 33.44 -4.21 20.79
C GLU A 674 32.52 -5.39 21.12
N LEU A 675 32.15 -5.57 22.40
CA LEU A 675 31.18 -6.59 22.82
C LEU A 675 29.78 -6.34 22.25
N ALA A 676 29.35 -5.08 22.17
CA ALA A 676 28.07 -4.73 21.56
C ALA A 676 28.04 -5.07 20.06
N ILE A 677 29.13 -4.80 19.33
CA ILE A 677 29.27 -5.19 17.91
C ILE A 677 29.19 -6.71 17.76
N GLU A 678 29.93 -7.47 18.58
CA GLU A 678 29.88 -8.94 18.56
C GLU A 678 28.45 -9.47 18.80
N SER A 679 27.77 -8.93 19.80
CA SER A 679 26.40 -9.31 20.14
C SER A 679 25.41 -8.94 19.03
N ASN A 680 25.52 -7.74 18.47
CA ASN A 680 24.62 -7.23 17.43
C ASN A 680 24.76 -8.02 16.12
N ILE A 681 25.98 -8.31 15.68
CA ILE A 681 26.24 -9.12 14.49
C ILE A 681 25.70 -10.54 14.69
N SER A 682 26.03 -11.17 15.82
CA SER A 682 25.57 -12.53 16.11
C SER A 682 24.04 -12.62 16.12
N THR A 683 23.37 -11.65 16.75
CA THR A 683 21.90 -11.59 16.80
C THR A 683 21.30 -11.30 15.42
N ALA A 684 21.89 -10.39 14.64
CA ALA A 684 21.41 -10.06 13.31
C ALA A 684 21.52 -11.25 12.35
N VAL A 685 22.61 -12.04 12.40
CA VAL A 685 22.74 -13.27 11.61
C VAL A 685 21.64 -14.28 12.00
N LEU A 686 21.39 -14.50 13.30
CA LEU A 686 20.30 -15.37 13.75
C LEU A 686 18.92 -14.89 13.28
N ASN A 687 18.69 -13.57 13.25
CA ASN A 687 17.45 -13.00 12.73
C ASN A 687 17.32 -13.24 11.22
N VAL A 688 18.40 -13.07 10.44
CA VAL A 688 18.41 -13.37 9.00
C VAL A 688 18.08 -14.84 8.74
N ILE A 689 18.67 -15.77 9.49
CA ILE A 689 18.36 -17.22 9.41
C ILE A 689 16.87 -17.48 9.66
N ASN A 690 16.31 -16.82 10.69
CA ASN A 690 14.89 -16.92 11.01
C ASN A 690 14.02 -16.41 9.85
N GLN A 691 14.36 -15.26 9.26
CA GLN A 691 13.58 -14.70 8.14
C GLN A 691 13.65 -15.56 6.87
N ILE A 692 14.81 -16.15 6.56
CA ILE A 692 14.94 -17.13 5.45
C ILE A 692 13.95 -18.29 5.64
N SER A 693 13.87 -18.83 6.86
CA SER A 693 12.93 -19.90 7.18
C SER A 693 11.47 -19.43 7.06
N ASN A 694 11.15 -18.23 7.54
CA ASN A 694 9.81 -17.66 7.49
C ASN A 694 9.32 -17.44 6.06
N ILE A 695 10.19 -17.00 5.13
CA ILE A 695 9.83 -16.87 3.71
C ILE A 695 9.33 -18.23 3.18
N ARG A 696 10.14 -19.29 3.31
CA ARG A 696 9.78 -20.63 2.80
C ARG A 696 8.54 -21.21 3.48
N LEU A 697 8.43 -21.09 4.80
CA LEU A 697 7.31 -21.65 5.56
C LEU A 697 6.00 -20.88 5.34
N SER A 698 6.06 -19.56 5.20
CA SER A 698 4.88 -18.74 4.93
C SER A 698 4.29 -19.00 3.54
N GLU A 699 5.13 -19.23 2.52
CA GLU A 699 4.66 -19.65 1.19
C GLU A 699 3.91 -20.98 1.20
N VAL A 700 4.41 -21.97 1.95
CA VAL A 700 3.72 -23.25 2.14
C VAL A 700 2.42 -23.05 2.91
N SER A 701 2.43 -22.23 3.96
CA SER A 701 1.25 -21.94 4.78
C SER A 701 0.15 -21.24 3.99
N VAL A 702 0.48 -20.26 3.14
CA VAL A 702 -0.51 -19.55 2.31
C VAL A 702 -1.15 -20.49 1.31
N ARG A 703 -0.37 -21.27 0.57
CA ARG A 703 -0.91 -22.24 -0.41
C ARG A 703 -1.85 -23.25 0.24
N ALA A 704 -1.45 -23.81 1.40
CA ALA A 704 -2.28 -24.76 2.12
C ALA A 704 -3.56 -24.13 2.67
N ALA A 705 -3.49 -22.89 3.16
CA ALA A 705 -4.66 -22.17 3.67
C ALA A 705 -5.62 -21.73 2.55
N GLU A 706 -5.09 -21.40 1.37
CA GLU A 706 -5.86 -21.10 0.16
C GLU A 706 -6.67 -22.31 -0.31
N GLU A 707 -6.01 -23.45 -0.51
CA GLU A 707 -6.66 -24.69 -0.93
C GLU A 707 -7.70 -25.14 0.12
N ALA A 708 -7.38 -25.01 1.41
CA ALA A 708 -8.32 -25.31 2.48
C ALA A 708 -9.55 -24.39 2.45
N LEU A 709 -9.38 -23.09 2.19
CA LEU A 709 -10.47 -22.14 2.06
C LEU A 709 -11.37 -22.49 0.87
N GLU A 710 -10.80 -22.78 -0.30
CA GLU A 710 -11.55 -23.17 -1.51
C GLU A 710 -12.42 -24.42 -1.28
N LEU A 711 -11.84 -25.45 -0.66
CA LEU A 711 -12.55 -26.69 -0.33
C LEU A 711 -13.70 -26.46 0.67
N VAL A 712 -13.46 -25.63 1.70
CA VAL A 712 -14.45 -25.29 2.72
C VAL A 712 -15.55 -24.40 2.15
N GLN A 713 -15.24 -23.48 1.24
CA GLN A 713 -16.22 -22.67 0.53
C GLN A 713 -17.16 -23.53 -0.30
N THR A 714 -16.61 -24.45 -1.09
CA THR A 714 -17.40 -25.40 -1.88
C THR A 714 -18.30 -26.24 -0.99
N SER A 715 -17.72 -26.81 0.07
CA SER A 715 -18.49 -27.62 1.03
C SER A 715 -19.56 -26.81 1.76
N TYR A 716 -19.35 -25.52 2.01
CA TYR A 716 -20.34 -24.65 2.67
C TYR A 716 -21.49 -24.34 1.72
N ALA A 717 -21.19 -24.09 0.44
CA ALA A 717 -22.20 -23.91 -0.60
C ALA A 717 -23.08 -25.16 -0.77
N GLU A 718 -22.50 -26.36 -0.58
CA GLU A 718 -23.23 -27.63 -0.57
C GLU A 718 -23.94 -27.94 0.77
N GLY A 719 -23.76 -27.10 1.80
CA GLY A 719 -24.32 -27.31 3.14
C GLY A 719 -23.64 -28.41 3.96
N ALA A 720 -22.47 -28.90 3.53
CA ALA A 720 -21.72 -29.99 4.17
C ALA A 720 -20.87 -29.54 5.38
N VAL A 721 -20.55 -28.24 5.48
CA VAL A 721 -19.78 -27.65 6.59
C VAL A 721 -20.51 -26.46 7.19
N SER A 722 -20.17 -26.12 8.43
CA SER A 722 -20.78 -24.98 9.14
C SER A 722 -20.14 -23.65 8.74
N ILE A 723 -20.89 -22.55 8.90
CA ILE A 723 -20.38 -21.18 8.75
C ILE A 723 -19.12 -20.91 9.58
N ILE A 724 -19.00 -21.52 10.76
CA ILE A 724 -17.84 -21.33 11.64
C ILE A 724 -16.59 -21.86 10.95
N GLN A 725 -16.66 -23.03 10.32
CA GLN A 725 -15.52 -23.60 9.60
C GLN A 725 -15.10 -22.73 8.41
N LEU A 726 -16.07 -22.11 7.73
CA LEU A 726 -15.77 -21.16 6.64
C LEU A 726 -15.10 -19.89 7.16
N ILE A 727 -15.61 -19.28 8.23
CA ILE A 727 -14.98 -18.11 8.85
C ILE A 727 -13.57 -18.45 9.37
N ASP A 728 -13.39 -19.62 9.99
CA ASP A 728 -12.10 -20.07 10.49
C ASP A 728 -11.10 -20.27 9.34
N ALA A 729 -11.52 -20.92 8.24
CA ALA A 729 -10.68 -21.10 7.05
C ALA A 729 -10.29 -19.75 6.42
N GLN A 730 -11.24 -18.81 6.31
CA GLN A 730 -11.00 -17.47 5.81
C GLN A 730 -9.99 -16.71 6.69
N ASN A 731 -10.16 -16.77 8.02
CA ASN A 731 -9.23 -16.12 8.95
C ASN A 731 -7.83 -16.74 8.90
N ASN A 732 -7.73 -18.06 8.73
CA ASN A 732 -6.44 -18.74 8.58
C ASN A 732 -5.73 -18.32 7.28
N TYR A 733 -6.46 -18.22 6.17
CA TYR A 733 -5.91 -17.72 4.91
C TYR A 733 -5.44 -16.26 5.02
N LEU A 734 -6.27 -15.38 5.61
CA LEU A 734 -5.90 -13.99 5.88
C LEU A 734 -4.60 -13.89 6.70
N GLN A 735 -4.51 -14.63 7.81
CA GLN A 735 -3.31 -14.62 8.66
C GLN A 735 -2.07 -15.13 7.91
N ALA A 736 -2.23 -16.18 7.11
CA ALA A 736 -1.14 -16.71 6.29
C ALA A 736 -0.67 -15.67 5.25
N GLN A 737 -1.60 -15.00 4.55
CA GLN A 737 -1.28 -13.97 3.56
C GLN A 737 -0.51 -12.80 4.19
N LEU A 738 -0.96 -12.31 5.36
CA LEU A 738 -0.27 -11.23 6.09
C LEU A 738 1.13 -11.64 6.55
N ALA A 739 1.30 -12.90 7.00
CA ALA A 739 2.59 -13.44 7.40
C ALA A 739 3.55 -13.53 6.20
N GLN A 740 3.09 -14.02 5.05
CA GLN A 740 3.89 -14.09 3.82
C GLN A 740 4.27 -12.71 3.32
N ALA A 741 3.32 -11.77 3.27
CA ALA A 741 3.56 -10.40 2.85
C ALA A 741 4.66 -9.72 3.67
N SER A 742 4.70 -10.00 4.98
CA SER A 742 5.71 -9.41 5.87
C SER A 742 7.06 -10.13 5.80
N ALA A 743 7.10 -11.44 5.50
CA ALA A 743 8.31 -12.25 5.56
C ALA A 743 9.43 -11.74 4.63
N THR A 744 9.10 -11.43 3.38
CA THR A 744 10.07 -10.94 2.39
C THR A 744 10.66 -9.58 2.80
N TYR A 745 9.84 -8.64 3.24
CA TYR A 745 10.30 -7.32 3.66
C TYR A 745 11.09 -7.38 4.97
N ASN A 746 10.69 -8.24 5.90
CA ASN A 746 11.43 -8.47 7.14
C ASN A 746 12.82 -9.07 6.85
N PHE A 747 12.95 -9.98 5.90
CA PHE A 747 14.27 -10.50 5.47
C PHE A 747 15.16 -9.38 4.92
N LEU A 748 14.64 -8.56 4.00
CA LEU A 748 15.39 -7.44 3.44
C LEU A 748 15.81 -6.45 4.52
N LEU A 749 14.90 -6.11 5.43
CA LEU A 749 15.18 -5.21 6.54
C LEU A 749 16.26 -5.75 7.49
N ASN A 750 16.17 -7.03 7.88
CA ASN A 750 17.17 -7.66 8.76
C ASN A 750 18.55 -7.77 8.07
N THR A 751 18.57 -7.96 6.75
CA THR A 751 19.82 -7.92 5.97
C THR A 751 20.43 -6.51 5.99
N ILE A 752 19.65 -5.46 5.77
CA ILE A 752 20.15 -4.07 5.88
C ILE A 752 20.58 -3.73 7.32
N GLN A 753 19.91 -4.28 8.33
CA GLN A 753 20.32 -4.13 9.72
C GLN A 753 21.68 -4.80 9.99
N LEU A 754 21.91 -6.00 9.44
CA LEU A 754 23.20 -6.67 9.49
C LEU A 754 24.28 -5.82 8.79
N GLU A 755 23.99 -5.31 7.60
CA GLU A 755 24.88 -4.41 6.85
C GLU A 755 25.25 -3.15 7.62
N ARG A 756 24.28 -2.53 8.32
CA ARG A 756 24.56 -1.42 9.23
C ARG A 756 25.57 -1.87 10.28
N PHE A 757 25.30 -2.96 11.00
CA PHE A 757 26.20 -3.40 12.08
C PHE A 757 27.60 -3.76 11.56
N MET A 758 27.71 -4.23 10.33
CA MET A 758 28.98 -4.47 9.64
C MET A 758 29.71 -3.18 9.21
N GLY A 759 29.03 -2.03 9.20
CA GLY A 759 29.55 -0.79 8.65
C GLY A 759 29.74 -0.85 7.12
N TYR A 760 29.05 -1.77 6.43
CA TYR A 760 29.18 -1.98 4.99
C TYR A 760 27.81 -2.25 4.37
N ASN A 761 27.33 -1.32 3.54
CA ASN A 761 26.04 -1.42 2.85
C ASN A 761 26.23 -1.81 1.39
N PHE A 762 25.73 -2.97 0.97
CA PHE A 762 26.00 -3.50 -0.37
C PHE A 762 25.34 -2.69 -1.49
N LEU A 763 24.26 -1.97 -1.20
CA LEU A 763 23.53 -1.15 -2.18
C LEU A 763 24.23 0.16 -2.51
N LEU A 764 25.11 0.64 -1.63
CA LEU A 764 25.83 1.91 -1.79
C LEU A 764 27.27 1.74 -2.32
N HIS A 765 27.76 0.50 -2.42
CA HIS A 765 29.09 0.18 -2.93
C HIS A 765 29.06 -0.34 -4.36
N THR A 766 30.19 -0.23 -5.07
CA THR A 766 30.28 -0.71 -6.46
C THR A 766 30.31 -2.25 -6.52
N PRO A 767 29.94 -2.85 -7.67
CA PRO A 767 30.05 -4.29 -7.86
C PRO A 767 31.45 -4.85 -7.58
N GLU A 768 32.51 -4.09 -7.89
CA GLU A 768 33.90 -4.45 -7.63
C GLU A 768 34.23 -4.47 -6.13
N GLU A 769 33.74 -3.49 -5.38
CA GLU A 769 33.90 -3.43 -3.91
C GLU A 769 33.18 -4.60 -3.24
N ASN A 770 31.96 -4.89 -3.69
CA ASN A 770 31.17 -6.04 -3.22
C ASN A 770 31.85 -7.37 -3.56
N ALA A 771 32.48 -7.49 -4.73
CA ALA A 771 33.28 -8.66 -5.09
C ALA A 771 34.54 -8.78 -4.21
N ALA A 772 35.19 -7.66 -3.90
CA ALA A 772 36.35 -7.64 -3.00
C ALA A 772 35.98 -8.07 -1.57
N PHE A 773 34.81 -7.66 -1.06
CA PHE A 773 34.26 -8.13 0.22
C PHE A 773 34.12 -9.66 0.23
N ARG A 774 33.46 -10.23 -0.80
CA ARG A 774 33.30 -11.69 -0.93
C ARG A 774 34.65 -12.41 -1.02
N GLN A 775 35.61 -11.82 -1.71
CA GLN A 775 36.95 -12.41 -1.81
C GLN A 775 37.68 -12.42 -0.46
N ARG A 776 37.52 -11.37 0.38
CA ARG A 776 38.08 -11.36 1.74
C ARG A 776 37.47 -12.47 2.60
N PHE A 777 36.17 -12.73 2.47
CA PHE A 777 35.53 -13.85 3.16
C PHE A 777 36.12 -15.20 2.73
N VAL A 778 36.28 -15.44 1.43
CA VAL A 778 36.88 -16.68 0.91
C VAL A 778 38.32 -16.85 1.41
N THR A 779 39.10 -15.77 1.44
CA THR A 779 40.46 -15.79 2.00
C THR A 779 40.45 -16.08 3.50
N PHE A 780 39.55 -15.46 4.26
CA PHE A 780 39.40 -15.69 5.70
C PHE A 780 39.08 -17.16 6.02
N LEU A 781 38.19 -17.79 5.23
CA LEU A 781 37.87 -19.22 5.32
C LEU A 781 39.04 -20.15 4.92
N ALA A 782 39.99 -19.67 4.13
CA ALA A 782 41.16 -20.46 3.74
C ALA A 782 42.28 -20.37 4.79
N GLU A 783 42.31 -19.29 5.57
CA GLU A 783 43.33 -19.00 6.58
C GLU A 783 42.97 -19.53 7.98
N ASN A 784 41.69 -19.75 8.27
CA ASN A 784 41.15 -20.26 9.53
C ASN A 784 40.39 -21.57 9.31
#